data_AF-A0A444JFL0-F1
#
_entry.id   AF-A0A444JFL0-F1
#
_cell.length_a   1.000
_cell.length_b   1.000
_cell.length_c   1.000
_cell.angle_alpha   90.00
_cell.angle_beta   90.00
_cell.angle_gamma   90.00
#
_symmetry.space_group_name_H-M   'P 1'
#
loop_
_entity.id
_entity.type
_entity.pdbx_description
1 polymer ?
#
loop_
_entity_poly.entity_id
_entity_poly.type
_entity_poly.pdbx_seq_one_letter_code
_entity_poly.pdbx_strand_id
1 'polypeptide(L)'
;MDNLLKKISKYKYFFIVIFLFISTLLILDYGNYSTPPDDRYENFGKVSALHSITDYQYAKNGTDITFRNEKDPYFIVPFTSKSSFPKRVVISLAAFKNVRAVEIFYKFRGDVGYLPENCVRQFLQKNKKKYDFTLPAGDYEELRIDFIGSTRSESSITVTGLGLQPYSFFWFSRIFSFVLAFFLFALFILPGILLCLILLPDPKNSRKNIFIFMFPLSLSFYFSVYLIHVATIHLFRNNHSVPFVYFILALSLLHYLFIKNNKVNNFVTVLKESWKTFLCALLILFISLSIVISKKQKPFEDVSYGDMIEYKIFSVFNGGDNQFQYYNGTAIVNNEPFSKYYAHGQLVYGVQDRQMLAGTIYAAFRIILRNANTFISESYLTYTIFGICLNLMIIFPVIILFERYLPKGRHHFLLMVLSLNAFVFANYYYTWFKHAGGALFLSGLICLLHDSSKVKNWLLAGFMFGLSANMHAGNALGVPVVFLWFSGKEISKRGLFNKDILLLPVSLALMFIAVNMPWAIVKSLYYPDTHALLRQHFLNGVSADNGLVGSIKKFMELYPLSEQLTYRLSHIADSFRLHYLGLLYELFEENDYRRFFFYWSNYEFFFFIFTVYSLLFFLLISILGSFLSNMLKSDTGKSKISVNTSGTCNVINPKTKEMYILTGLSVITIYGLIFLYYGQDFSDINHVMPYGTLILVHMALITLIARTGRFGYAVMTLYMVFTSYRLFSIPF
;
A
#
# COMPACT_ATOMS: atom_id res chain seq x y z
N MET A 1 -20.41 20.68 32.00
CA MET A 1 -20.40 20.27 30.58
C MET A 1 -20.05 21.45 29.65
N ASP A 2 -20.59 22.65 29.90
CA ASP A 2 -20.31 23.85 29.09
C ASP A 2 -18.85 24.34 29.11
N ASN A 3 -18.11 24.14 30.20
CA ASN A 3 -16.66 24.42 30.25
C ASN A 3 -15.83 23.42 29.43
N LEU A 4 -16.30 22.17 29.28
CA LEU A 4 -15.67 21.18 28.39
C LEU A 4 -16.02 21.48 26.93
N LEU A 5 -17.24 21.94 26.65
CA LEU A 5 -17.68 22.39 25.32
C LEU A 5 -16.98 23.68 24.87
N LYS A 6 -16.74 24.65 25.78
CA LYS A 6 -15.90 25.83 25.51
C LYS A 6 -14.43 25.45 25.27
N LYS A 7 -13.86 24.51 26.04
CA LYS A 7 -12.52 23.96 25.76
C LYS A 7 -12.45 23.24 24.42
N ILE A 8 -13.46 22.44 24.04
CA ILE A 8 -13.56 21.78 22.73
C ILE A 8 -13.74 22.78 21.58
N SER A 9 -14.33 23.96 21.81
CA SER A 9 -14.41 25.03 20.81
C SER A 9 -13.03 25.56 20.39
N LYS A 10 -12.04 25.59 21.31
CA LYS A 10 -10.63 25.88 20.99
C LYS A 10 -9.98 24.79 20.13
N TYR A 11 -10.48 23.55 20.17
CA TYR A 11 -9.98 22.42 19.37
C TYR A 11 -10.76 22.18 18.07
N LYS A 12 -11.81 22.97 17.76
CA LYS A 12 -12.54 22.89 16.47
C LYS A 12 -11.62 23.06 15.27
N TYR A 13 -10.53 23.78 15.47
CA TYR A 13 -9.52 24.02 14.45
C TYR A 13 -8.26 23.22 14.69
N PHE A 14 -8.15 22.32 15.67
CA PHE A 14 -6.87 21.65 15.98
C PHE A 14 -6.34 20.84 14.79
N PHE A 15 -7.20 20.08 14.12
CA PHE A 15 -6.82 19.35 12.91
C PHE A 15 -6.50 20.31 11.75
N ILE A 16 -7.27 21.39 11.59
CA ILE A 16 -7.06 22.41 10.56
C ILE A 16 -5.77 23.19 10.83
N VAL A 17 -5.44 23.48 12.08
CA VAL A 17 -4.25 24.20 12.54
C VAL A 17 -3.04 23.29 12.44
N ILE A 18 -3.14 21.99 12.74
CA ILE A 18 -2.05 21.03 12.48
C ILE A 18 -1.85 20.87 10.98
N PHE A 19 -2.93 20.71 10.21
CA PHE A 19 -2.85 20.60 8.75
C PHE A 19 -2.24 21.86 8.14
N LEU A 20 -2.70 23.05 8.57
CA LEU A 20 -2.14 24.34 8.15
C LEU A 20 -0.73 24.52 8.69
N PHE A 21 -0.39 24.11 9.90
CA PHE A 21 0.98 24.21 10.45
C PHE A 21 1.95 23.30 9.72
N ILE A 22 1.56 22.05 9.42
CA ILE A 22 2.36 21.12 8.61
C ILE A 22 2.43 21.62 7.17
N SER A 23 1.33 22.09 6.58
CA SER A 23 1.34 22.70 5.25
C SER A 23 2.23 23.93 5.23
N THR A 24 2.18 24.78 6.25
CA THR A 24 3.04 25.94 6.44
C THR A 24 4.49 25.52 6.67
N LEU A 25 4.80 24.42 7.36
CA LEU A 25 6.16 23.88 7.46
C LEU A 25 6.65 23.37 6.09
N LEU A 26 5.80 22.67 5.33
CA LEU A 26 6.10 22.23 3.97
C LEU A 26 6.28 23.43 3.01
N ILE A 27 5.52 24.51 3.19
CA ILE A 27 5.56 25.74 2.37
C ILE A 27 6.69 26.69 2.80
N LEU A 28 6.98 26.82 4.10
CA LEU A 28 8.09 27.65 4.60
C LEU A 28 9.45 27.06 4.18
N ASP A 29 9.56 25.74 4.07
CA ASP A 29 10.77 25.10 3.52
C ASP A 29 10.79 25.14 1.97
N TYR A 30 9.62 25.20 1.30
CA TYR A 30 9.52 25.46 -0.15
C TYR A 30 10.12 26.82 -0.54
N GLY A 31 9.94 27.85 0.27
CA GLY A 31 10.59 29.16 0.06
C GLY A 31 12.12 29.10 0.03
N ASN A 32 12.73 28.08 0.66
CA ASN A 32 14.18 27.89 0.71
C ASN A 32 14.73 26.91 -0.35
N TYR A 33 13.86 26.11 -0.99
CA TYR A 33 14.24 25.02 -1.91
C TYR A 33 13.67 25.14 -3.34
N SER A 34 12.77 26.10 -3.59
CA SER A 34 12.10 26.29 -4.89
C SER A 34 12.94 27.01 -5.93
N THR A 35 14.05 27.65 -5.53
CA THR A 35 15.18 27.84 -6.43
C THR A 35 15.96 26.54 -6.45
N PRO A 36 15.96 25.74 -7.55
CA PRO A 36 17.11 24.88 -7.75
C PRO A 36 18.28 25.86 -7.78
N PRO A 37 19.24 25.83 -6.85
CA PRO A 37 20.42 26.60 -7.11
C PRO A 37 20.95 26.06 -8.44
N ASP A 38 21.30 26.96 -9.36
CA ASP A 38 22.05 26.65 -10.58
C ASP A 38 23.35 25.86 -10.27
N ASP A 39 23.66 25.63 -8.99
CA ASP A 39 24.72 24.80 -8.42
C ASP A 39 24.55 23.27 -8.62
N ARG A 40 23.71 22.80 -9.56
CA ARG A 40 24.00 21.47 -10.10
C ARG A 40 25.25 21.63 -10.94
N TYR A 41 26.39 21.18 -10.43
CA TYR A 41 27.57 20.91 -11.25
C TYR A 41 27.23 19.77 -12.21
N GLU A 42 26.41 20.02 -13.24
CA GLU A 42 26.13 19.07 -14.31
C GLU A 42 27.36 18.82 -15.19
N ASN A 43 28.42 19.63 -15.02
CA ASN A 43 29.72 19.36 -15.60
C ASN A 43 30.82 19.52 -14.55
N PHE A 44 31.70 18.52 -14.49
CA PHE A 44 32.99 18.48 -13.78
C PHE A 44 33.97 19.62 -14.17
N GLY A 45 33.51 20.65 -14.89
CA GLY A 45 34.29 21.49 -15.79
C GLY A 45 35.18 22.55 -15.15
N LYS A 46 35.25 22.66 -13.82
CA LYS A 46 36.21 23.57 -13.15
C LYS A 46 36.81 22.94 -11.90
N VAL A 47 37.53 21.83 -12.06
CA VAL A 47 38.56 21.47 -11.09
C VAL A 47 39.61 22.59 -11.12
N SER A 48 39.82 23.28 -10.00
CA SER A 48 40.78 24.40 -9.94
C SER A 48 42.21 23.92 -9.74
N ALA A 49 42.41 22.73 -9.16
CA ALA A 49 43.71 22.11 -8.97
C ALA A 49 43.61 20.58 -8.88
N LEU A 50 44.60 19.89 -9.45
CA LEU A 50 44.83 18.45 -9.30
C LEU A 50 46.19 18.26 -8.60
N HIS A 51 46.27 17.39 -7.61
CA HIS A 51 47.51 17.03 -6.95
C HIS A 51 47.70 15.52 -6.94
N SER A 52 48.88 15.05 -7.37
CA SER A 52 49.27 13.64 -7.30
C SER A 52 48.35 12.65 -8.01
N ILE A 53 47.56 13.16 -8.97
CA ILE A 53 46.74 12.38 -9.91
C ILE A 53 47.57 12.16 -11.17
N THR A 54 47.81 10.88 -11.50
CA THR A 54 48.69 10.49 -12.62
C THR A 54 47.98 10.50 -13.97
N ASP A 55 46.67 10.24 -13.97
CA ASP A 55 45.83 10.35 -15.17
C ASP A 55 44.43 10.85 -14.79
N TYR A 56 43.91 11.77 -15.59
CA TYR A 56 42.61 12.41 -15.41
C TYR A 56 41.93 12.54 -16.78
N GLN A 57 41.06 11.60 -17.10
CA GLN A 57 40.40 11.54 -18.42
C GLN A 57 38.89 11.68 -18.29
N TYR A 58 38.33 12.58 -19.11
CA TYR A 58 36.90 12.64 -19.35
C TYR A 58 36.49 11.48 -20.27
N ALA A 59 35.87 10.45 -19.70
CA ALA A 59 35.28 9.36 -20.44
C ALA A 59 33.80 9.64 -20.73
N LYS A 60 33.24 8.94 -21.74
CA LYS A 60 31.83 9.06 -22.13
C LYS A 60 30.83 8.75 -20.99
N ASN A 61 31.28 8.07 -19.93
CA ASN A 61 30.46 7.60 -18.81
C ASN A 61 30.91 8.17 -17.44
N GLY A 62 31.81 9.15 -17.40
CA GLY A 62 32.34 9.71 -16.16
C GLY A 62 33.79 10.20 -16.28
N THR A 63 34.37 10.65 -15.17
CA THR A 63 35.77 11.04 -15.07
C THR A 63 36.58 9.91 -14.45
N ASP A 64 37.52 9.37 -15.22
CA ASP A 64 38.47 8.36 -14.74
C ASP A 64 39.67 9.04 -14.09
N ILE A 65 39.95 8.68 -12.82
CA ILE A 65 41.04 9.21 -12.01
C ILE A 65 41.96 8.06 -11.61
N THR A 66 43.21 8.09 -12.06
CA THR A 66 44.24 7.13 -11.66
C THR A 66 45.31 7.86 -10.85
N PHE A 67 45.80 7.23 -9.78
CA PHE A 67 46.81 7.83 -8.92
C PHE A 67 47.68 6.80 -8.19
N ARG A 68 48.86 7.25 -7.74
CA ARG A 68 49.73 6.51 -6.81
C ARG A 68 49.76 7.24 -5.48
N ASN A 69 49.54 6.49 -4.40
CA ASN A 69 49.24 7.00 -3.06
C ASN A 69 50.45 7.59 -2.31
N GLU A 70 51.57 7.85 -3.00
CA GLU A 70 52.82 8.33 -2.40
C GLU A 70 52.78 9.83 -2.05
N LYS A 71 51.77 10.57 -2.53
CA LYS A 71 51.69 12.05 -2.40
C LYS A 71 50.27 12.61 -2.22
N ASP A 72 49.38 11.91 -1.52
CA ASP A 72 47.99 12.33 -1.21
C ASP A 72 47.20 12.87 -2.43
N PRO A 73 46.51 11.99 -3.17
CA PRO A 73 45.83 12.37 -4.41
C PRO A 73 44.50 13.08 -4.10
N TYR A 74 44.41 14.33 -4.53
CA TYR A 74 43.21 15.15 -4.33
C TYR A 74 42.94 16.09 -5.49
N PHE A 75 41.71 16.59 -5.52
CA PHE A 75 41.33 17.68 -6.40
C PHE A 75 40.49 18.72 -5.65
N ILE A 76 40.57 19.97 -6.12
CA ILE A 76 39.87 21.10 -5.53
C ILE A 76 38.71 21.53 -6.43
N VAL A 77 37.57 21.75 -5.81
CA VAL A 77 36.36 22.29 -6.44
C VAL A 77 36.06 23.65 -5.82
N PRO A 78 36.12 24.75 -6.59
CA PRO A 78 35.80 26.08 -6.08
C PRO A 78 34.30 26.17 -5.75
N PHE A 79 33.97 26.97 -4.74
CA PHE A 79 32.61 27.14 -4.24
C PHE A 79 32.17 28.60 -4.40
N THR A 80 31.17 28.82 -5.25
CA THR A 80 30.73 30.17 -5.62
C THR A 80 29.58 30.70 -4.75
N SER A 81 28.89 29.82 -4.01
CA SER A 81 27.65 30.17 -3.29
C SER A 81 27.84 30.36 -1.78
N LYS A 82 27.25 31.42 -1.22
CA LYS A 82 26.97 31.53 0.22
C LYS A 82 25.83 30.57 0.58
N SER A 83 26.00 29.71 1.58
CA SER A 83 24.94 28.82 2.07
C SER A 83 24.64 29.04 3.54
N SER A 84 23.40 29.43 3.85
CA SER A 84 22.89 29.51 5.23
C SER A 84 22.49 28.15 5.81
N PHE A 85 22.62 27.05 5.04
CA PHE A 85 22.17 25.72 5.43
C PHE A 85 23.24 24.65 5.20
N PRO A 86 23.15 23.50 5.90
CA PRO A 86 23.99 22.34 5.64
C PRO A 86 23.94 21.92 4.16
N LYS A 87 25.08 21.58 3.60
CA LYS A 87 25.20 21.08 2.22
C LYS A 87 25.52 19.60 2.23
N ARG A 88 25.23 18.93 1.13
CA ARG A 88 25.66 17.55 0.90
C ARG A 88 26.46 17.47 -0.37
N VAL A 89 27.61 16.79 -0.29
CA VAL A 89 28.38 16.41 -1.47
C VAL A 89 28.08 14.95 -1.77
N VAL A 90 27.67 14.69 -3.00
CA VAL A 90 27.31 13.37 -3.52
C VAL A 90 28.36 12.94 -4.52
N ILE A 91 29.06 11.85 -4.26
CA ILE A 91 30.04 11.27 -5.18
C ILE A 91 29.49 9.95 -5.71
N SER A 92 29.27 9.88 -7.02
CA SER A 92 28.85 8.66 -7.73
C SER A 92 30.07 8.01 -8.36
N LEU A 93 30.25 6.71 -8.12
CA LEU A 93 31.39 5.92 -8.58
C LEU A 93 30.91 4.78 -9.48
N ALA A 94 31.53 4.61 -10.65
CA ALA A 94 31.31 3.44 -11.50
C ALA A 94 32.17 2.25 -11.05
N ALA A 95 33.42 2.51 -10.70
CA ALA A 95 34.39 1.51 -10.29
C ALA A 95 35.46 2.15 -9.40
N PHE A 96 36.09 1.34 -8.54
CA PHE A 96 37.31 1.72 -7.84
C PHE A 96 38.17 0.49 -7.56
N LYS A 97 39.48 0.66 -7.56
CA LYS A 97 40.48 -0.38 -7.29
C LYS A 97 41.49 0.16 -6.28
N ASN A 98 41.71 -0.59 -5.20
CA ASN A 98 42.66 -0.26 -4.13
C ASN A 98 42.39 1.06 -3.37
N VAL A 99 41.25 1.72 -3.58
CA VAL A 99 40.79 2.88 -2.79
C VAL A 99 39.97 2.41 -1.59
N ARG A 100 40.34 2.88 -0.39
CA ARG A 100 39.72 2.50 0.89
C ARG A 100 38.71 3.51 1.40
N ALA A 101 38.96 4.79 1.18
CA ALA A 101 38.12 5.87 1.70
C ALA A 101 38.21 7.11 0.82
N VAL A 102 37.24 7.99 1.00
CA VAL A 102 37.23 9.34 0.44
C VAL A 102 37.06 10.32 1.60
N GLU A 103 37.82 11.39 1.57
CA GLU A 103 37.74 12.50 2.51
C GLU A 103 37.36 13.78 1.77
N ILE A 104 36.55 14.61 2.41
CA ILE A 104 36.26 15.94 1.92
C ILE A 104 36.65 16.94 2.99
N PHE A 105 37.67 17.72 2.67
CA PHE A 105 38.05 18.91 3.40
C PHE A 105 37.28 20.10 2.84
N TYR A 106 36.72 20.92 3.72
CA TYR A 106 36.00 22.13 3.33
C TYR A 106 36.64 23.36 3.94
N LYS A 107 36.71 24.44 3.15
CA LYS A 107 37.27 25.72 3.57
C LYS A 107 36.16 26.77 3.62
N PHE A 108 36.00 27.47 4.74
CA PHE A 108 35.10 28.62 4.80
C PHE A 108 35.80 29.87 4.25
N ARG A 109 35.02 30.80 3.69
CA ARG A 109 35.51 32.05 3.15
C ARG A 109 36.13 32.90 4.25
N GLY A 110 37.44 33.14 4.15
CA GLY A 110 38.23 33.84 5.17
C GLY A 110 39.09 32.94 6.04
N ASP A 111 38.96 31.61 5.93
CA ASP A 111 39.85 30.67 6.62
C ASP A 111 41.26 30.68 5.99
N VAL A 112 42.28 30.56 6.84
CA VAL A 112 43.67 30.40 6.40
C VAL A 112 43.94 28.92 6.08
N GLY A 113 43.43 28.47 4.94
CA GLY A 113 43.61 27.10 4.43
C GLY A 113 42.60 26.07 4.94
N TYR A 114 42.90 24.77 4.73
CA TYR A 114 42.05 23.67 5.18
C TYR A 114 42.39 23.27 6.62
N LEU A 115 41.46 23.45 7.54
CA LEU A 115 41.62 23.03 8.94
C LEU A 115 41.35 21.52 9.09
N PRO A 116 42.13 20.75 9.88
CA PRO A 116 41.92 19.30 10.06
C PRO A 116 40.54 18.90 10.60
N GLU A 117 39.94 19.77 11.40
CA GLU A 117 38.60 19.61 11.96
C GLU A 117 37.47 19.81 10.93
N ASN A 118 37.78 20.45 9.80
CA ASN A 118 36.86 20.67 8.69
C ASN A 118 36.95 19.55 7.65
N CYS A 119 36.88 18.30 8.11
CA CYS A 119 37.00 17.10 7.28
C CYS A 119 35.87 16.10 7.57
N VAL A 120 35.32 15.54 6.49
CA VAL A 120 34.38 14.42 6.56
C VAL A 120 34.90 13.22 5.77
N ARG A 121 35.04 12.08 6.45
CA ARG A 121 35.57 10.82 5.88
C ARG A 121 34.46 9.79 5.69
N GLN A 122 34.48 9.06 4.58
CA GLN A 122 33.66 7.87 4.37
C GLN A 122 34.48 6.72 3.76
N PHE A 123 34.37 5.52 4.34
CA PHE A 123 35.01 4.32 3.80
C PHE A 123 34.21 3.76 2.60
N LEU A 124 34.93 3.36 1.56
CA LEU A 124 34.35 2.78 0.35
C LEU A 124 33.98 1.31 0.58
N GLN A 125 32.81 0.92 0.07
CA GLN A 125 32.28 -0.44 0.09
C GLN A 125 32.11 -0.94 -1.34
N LYS A 126 32.58 -2.17 -1.62
CA LYS A 126 32.67 -2.74 -2.97
C LYS A 126 31.36 -2.71 -3.77
N ASN A 127 30.22 -2.75 -3.09
CA ASN A 127 28.88 -2.80 -3.71
C ASN A 127 28.16 -1.45 -3.71
N LYS A 128 28.72 -0.40 -3.09
CA LYS A 128 28.09 0.92 -3.01
C LYS A 128 28.65 1.83 -4.10
N LYS A 129 27.76 2.36 -4.95
CA LYS A 129 28.09 3.23 -6.09
C LYS A 129 27.90 4.72 -5.83
N LYS A 130 27.38 5.11 -4.65
CA LYS A 130 27.07 6.51 -4.32
C LYS A 130 27.46 6.80 -2.87
N TYR A 131 28.18 7.88 -2.65
CA TYR A 131 28.75 8.28 -1.36
C TYR A 131 28.34 9.70 -1.03
N ASP A 132 28.04 9.94 0.25
CA ASP A 132 27.35 11.15 0.68
C ASP A 132 28.01 11.73 1.90
N PHE A 133 28.42 12.98 1.75
CA PHE A 133 29.15 13.73 2.75
C PHE A 133 28.29 14.92 3.18
N THR A 134 27.98 15.00 4.47
CA THR A 134 27.23 16.12 5.02
C THR A 134 28.22 17.19 5.46
N LEU A 135 28.10 18.38 4.89
CA LEU A 135 28.84 19.57 5.30
C LEU A 135 27.94 20.42 6.22
N PRO A 136 28.50 21.10 7.24
CA PRO A 136 27.73 22.00 8.12
C PRO A 136 27.12 23.20 7.36
N ALA A 137 26.43 24.11 8.04
CA ALA A 137 26.04 25.38 7.41
C ALA A 137 27.24 26.34 7.40
N GLY A 138 27.46 27.07 6.30
CA GLY A 138 28.52 28.08 6.23
C GLY A 138 28.80 28.63 4.84
N ASP A 139 29.60 29.69 4.79
CA ASP A 139 30.07 30.32 3.55
C ASP A 139 31.33 29.61 3.04
N TYR A 140 31.17 28.68 2.12
CA TYR A 140 32.26 27.88 1.58
C TYR A 140 33.03 28.64 0.50
N GLU A 141 34.35 28.48 0.49
CA GLU A 141 35.24 28.98 -0.56
C GLU A 141 35.65 27.85 -1.50
N GLU A 142 36.07 26.71 -0.96
CA GLU A 142 36.55 25.56 -1.73
C GLU A 142 36.29 24.23 -1.01
N LEU A 143 36.16 23.15 -1.79
CA LEU A 143 36.15 21.77 -1.32
C LEU A 143 37.35 21.03 -1.89
N ARG A 144 38.14 20.39 -1.02
CA ARG A 144 39.22 19.49 -1.39
C ARG A 144 38.76 18.05 -1.17
N ILE A 145 38.78 17.24 -2.22
CA ILE A 145 38.33 15.84 -2.20
C ILE A 145 39.54 14.93 -2.36
N ASP A 146 39.82 14.16 -1.31
CA ASP A 146 40.99 13.28 -1.19
C ASP A 146 40.57 11.82 -1.35
N PHE A 147 41.36 11.05 -2.09
CA PHE A 147 41.17 9.62 -2.25
C PHE A 147 42.26 8.84 -1.51
N ILE A 148 41.84 7.99 -0.57
CA ILE A 148 42.80 7.22 0.24
C ILE A 148 42.98 5.83 -0.41
N GLY A 149 44.06 5.68 -1.15
CA GLY A 149 44.49 4.42 -1.77
C GLY A 149 45.24 3.44 -0.86
N SER A 150 45.76 2.38 -1.47
CA SER A 150 46.71 1.45 -0.85
C SER A 150 48.14 1.95 -1.07
N THR A 151 49.00 1.90 -0.06
CA THR A 151 50.38 2.43 -0.11
C THR A 151 51.33 1.66 -1.03
N ARG A 152 50.96 0.44 -1.47
CA ARG A 152 51.84 -0.45 -2.25
C ARG A 152 51.35 -0.75 -3.67
N SER A 153 50.22 -0.20 -4.08
CA SER A 153 49.63 -0.51 -5.38
C SER A 153 48.96 0.70 -6.01
N GLU A 154 49.04 0.78 -7.34
CA GLU A 154 48.29 1.77 -8.11
C GLU A 154 46.80 1.67 -7.78
N SER A 155 46.21 2.83 -7.52
CA SER A 155 44.82 2.97 -7.12
C SER A 155 44.09 3.75 -8.21
N SER A 156 42.87 3.33 -8.53
CA SER A 156 42.07 3.98 -9.55
C SER A 156 40.62 4.09 -9.11
N ILE A 157 39.95 5.15 -9.54
CA ILE A 157 38.56 5.44 -9.25
C ILE A 157 37.91 6.12 -10.44
N THR A 158 36.74 5.63 -10.83
CA THR A 158 35.92 6.24 -11.88
C THR A 158 34.76 6.98 -11.22
N VAL A 159 34.82 8.31 -11.24
CA VAL A 159 33.77 9.17 -10.69
C VAL A 159 32.79 9.51 -11.80
N THR A 160 31.56 9.00 -11.73
CA THR A 160 30.52 9.27 -12.73
C THR A 160 29.71 10.53 -12.45
N GLY A 161 29.79 11.07 -11.24
CA GLY A 161 29.13 12.34 -10.91
C GLY A 161 29.52 12.88 -9.55
N LEU A 162 29.69 14.19 -9.47
CA LEU A 162 29.86 14.93 -8.23
C LEU A 162 28.74 15.97 -8.15
N GLY A 163 27.81 15.78 -7.21
CA GLY A 163 26.66 16.67 -7.04
C GLY A 163 26.71 17.36 -5.70
N LEU A 164 26.55 18.68 -5.68
CA LEU A 164 26.23 19.40 -4.47
C LEU A 164 24.70 19.47 -4.34
N GLN A 165 24.18 19.05 -3.20
CA GLN A 165 22.75 19.07 -2.92
C GLN A 165 22.46 19.79 -1.60
N PRO A 166 21.41 20.63 -1.54
CA PRO A 166 20.99 21.22 -0.27
C PRO A 166 20.52 20.13 0.71
N TYR A 167 21.05 20.11 1.93
CA TYR A 167 20.71 19.12 2.96
C TYR A 167 19.80 19.75 4.02
N SER A 168 18.56 19.24 4.16
CA SER A 168 17.72 19.59 5.29
C SER A 168 17.58 18.38 6.19
N PHE A 169 18.02 18.57 7.43
CA PHE A 169 17.96 17.57 8.50
C PHE A 169 16.54 16.99 8.67
N PHE A 170 15.50 17.79 8.40
CA PHE A 170 14.12 17.36 8.46
C PHE A 170 13.83 16.25 7.43
N TRP A 171 14.26 16.36 6.18
CA TRP A 171 13.98 15.37 5.14
C TRP A 171 14.65 14.02 5.37
N PHE A 172 15.77 13.98 6.08
CA PHE A 172 16.51 12.74 6.33
C PHE A 172 16.16 12.10 7.68
N SER A 173 15.38 12.79 8.52
CA SER A 173 14.96 12.26 9.81
C SER A 173 13.90 11.17 9.66
N ARG A 174 14.06 10.08 10.43
CA ARG A 174 13.02 9.04 10.56
C ARG A 174 11.70 9.60 11.09
N ILE A 175 11.76 10.56 12.01
CA ILE A 175 10.56 11.20 12.60
C ILE A 175 9.74 11.88 11.51
N PHE A 176 10.41 12.53 10.56
CA PHE A 176 9.74 13.21 9.46
C PHE A 176 8.97 12.24 8.56
N SER A 177 9.46 11.01 8.37
CA SER A 177 8.73 9.97 7.63
C SER A 177 7.35 9.69 8.25
N PHE A 178 7.24 9.67 9.59
CA PHE A 178 5.96 9.49 10.29
C PHE A 178 5.04 10.72 10.18
N VAL A 179 5.61 11.93 10.23
CA VAL A 179 4.85 13.18 10.02
C VAL A 179 4.27 13.21 8.61
N LEU A 180 5.08 12.89 7.59
CA LEU A 180 4.62 12.80 6.21
C LEU A 180 3.54 11.71 6.06
N ALA A 181 3.70 10.57 6.72
CA ALA A 181 2.69 9.51 6.70
C ALA A 181 1.36 9.95 7.30
N PHE A 182 1.36 10.63 8.44
CA PHE A 182 0.16 11.21 9.01
C PHE A 182 -0.49 12.22 8.05
N PHE A 183 0.33 13.10 7.44
CA PHE A 183 -0.14 14.10 6.50
C PHE A 183 -0.77 13.46 5.25
N LEU A 184 -0.11 12.47 4.63
CA LEU A 184 -0.63 11.78 3.47
C LEU A 184 -1.91 11.00 3.78
N PHE A 185 -2.00 10.37 4.96
CA PHE A 185 -3.21 9.70 5.41
C PHE A 185 -4.38 10.68 5.58
N ALA A 186 -4.13 11.84 6.21
CA ALA A 186 -5.10 12.91 6.36
C ALA A 186 -5.56 13.47 5.01
N LEU A 187 -4.61 13.78 4.12
CA LEU A 187 -4.85 14.25 2.76
C LEU A 187 -5.72 13.25 1.99
N PHE A 188 -5.47 11.96 2.18
CA PHE A 188 -6.23 10.91 1.52
C PHE A 188 -7.70 10.82 1.98
N ILE A 189 -7.95 10.96 3.28
CA ILE A 189 -9.29 10.75 3.86
C ILE A 189 -10.16 12.02 3.82
N LEU A 190 -9.56 13.20 4.03
CA LEU A 190 -10.29 14.44 4.28
C LEU A 190 -11.26 14.82 3.13
N PRO A 191 -10.86 14.83 1.84
CA PRO A 191 -11.78 15.17 0.76
C PRO A 191 -13.00 14.27 0.72
N GLY A 192 -12.82 12.97 0.92
CA GLY A 192 -13.90 11.99 0.98
C GLY A 192 -14.85 12.19 2.15
N ILE A 193 -14.35 12.53 3.34
CA ILE A 193 -15.21 12.87 4.49
C ILE A 193 -16.02 14.13 4.19
N LEU A 194 -15.39 15.19 3.67
CA LEU A 194 -16.06 16.46 3.35
C LEU A 194 -17.14 16.24 2.29
N LEU A 195 -16.82 15.56 1.19
CA LEU A 195 -17.78 15.20 0.14
C LEU A 195 -18.92 14.36 0.70
N CYS A 196 -18.64 13.36 1.54
CA CYS A 196 -19.67 12.54 2.16
C CYS A 196 -20.64 13.38 3.00
N LEU A 197 -20.13 14.29 3.83
CA LEU A 197 -20.95 15.15 4.70
C LEU A 197 -21.76 16.21 3.94
N ILE A 198 -21.26 16.65 2.78
CA ILE A 198 -21.96 17.59 1.89
C ILE A 198 -23.05 16.87 1.09
N LEU A 199 -22.71 15.72 0.48
CA LEU A 199 -23.57 15.01 -0.47
C LEU A 199 -24.58 14.07 0.18
N LEU A 200 -24.29 13.55 1.38
CA LEU A 200 -25.15 12.58 2.08
C LEU A 200 -25.69 13.21 3.38
N PRO A 201 -26.89 13.83 3.35
CA PRO A 201 -27.38 14.66 4.44
C PRO A 201 -27.87 13.89 5.68
N ASP A 202 -27.93 12.54 5.66
CA ASP A 202 -28.48 11.74 6.76
C ASP A 202 -27.61 11.80 8.03
N PRO A 203 -28.02 12.55 9.08
CA PRO A 203 -27.22 12.71 10.30
C PRO A 203 -27.19 11.43 11.12
N LYS A 204 -28.26 10.62 11.06
CA LYS A 204 -28.45 9.43 11.91
C LYS A 204 -27.48 8.31 11.57
N ASN A 205 -27.04 8.23 10.31
CA ASN A 205 -26.10 7.22 9.84
C ASN A 205 -24.74 7.80 9.39
N SER A 206 -24.42 9.02 9.83
CA SER A 206 -23.26 9.79 9.37
C SER A 206 -21.93 9.01 9.46
N ARG A 207 -21.63 8.37 10.60
CA ARG A 207 -20.41 7.54 10.76
C ARG A 207 -20.33 6.37 9.77
N LYS A 208 -21.40 5.59 9.66
CA LYS A 208 -21.46 4.42 8.77
C LYS A 208 -21.32 4.83 7.31
N ASN A 209 -22.02 5.89 6.90
CA ASN A 209 -21.92 6.43 5.55
C ASN A 209 -20.48 6.88 5.26
N ILE A 210 -19.84 7.59 6.19
CA ILE A 210 -18.44 8.03 6.01
C ILE A 210 -17.50 6.84 5.83
N PHE A 211 -17.62 5.78 6.63
CA PHE A 211 -16.75 4.61 6.51
C PHE A 211 -16.93 3.83 5.21
N ILE A 212 -18.14 3.88 4.62
CA ILE A 212 -18.44 3.24 3.33
C ILE A 212 -17.96 4.12 2.17
N PHE A 213 -18.22 5.44 2.23
CA PHE A 213 -18.10 6.34 1.08
C PHE A 213 -16.86 7.23 1.06
N MET A 214 -16.12 7.40 2.18
CA MET A 214 -14.98 8.33 2.18
C MET A 214 -13.95 7.96 1.12
N PHE A 215 -13.61 6.67 1.02
CA PHE A 215 -12.56 6.22 0.12
C PHE A 215 -12.94 6.37 -1.37
N PRO A 216 -14.09 5.84 -1.85
CA PRO A 216 -14.48 6.03 -3.24
C PRO A 216 -14.66 7.52 -3.61
N LEU A 217 -15.14 8.37 -2.68
CA LEU A 217 -15.27 9.80 -2.93
C LEU A 217 -13.91 10.51 -2.99
N SER A 218 -12.96 10.14 -2.12
CA SER A 218 -11.58 10.63 -2.20
C SER A 218 -10.94 10.23 -3.53
N LEU A 219 -11.13 8.99 -4.00
CA LEU A 219 -10.63 8.56 -5.30
C LEU A 219 -11.21 9.39 -6.45
N SER A 220 -12.52 9.66 -6.44
CA SER A 220 -13.15 10.54 -7.43
C SER A 220 -12.57 11.96 -7.40
N PHE A 221 -12.29 12.50 -6.22
CA PHE A 221 -11.67 13.81 -6.05
C PHE A 221 -10.26 13.85 -6.65
N TYR A 222 -9.40 12.89 -6.31
CA TYR A 222 -8.04 12.86 -6.87
C TYR A 222 -8.03 12.52 -8.37
N PHE A 223 -9.01 11.74 -8.83
CA PHE A 223 -9.19 11.50 -10.26
C PHE A 223 -9.57 12.80 -11.00
N SER A 224 -10.37 13.69 -10.41
CA SER A 224 -10.65 14.99 -11.04
C SER A 224 -9.41 15.88 -11.13
N VAL A 225 -8.53 15.89 -10.11
CA VAL A 225 -7.23 16.58 -10.17
C VAL A 225 -6.38 16.03 -11.32
N TYR A 226 -6.35 14.72 -11.50
CA TYR A 226 -5.68 14.08 -12.62
C TYR A 226 -6.28 14.50 -13.98
N LEU A 227 -7.61 14.51 -14.13
CA LEU A 227 -8.25 14.95 -15.37
C LEU A 227 -7.88 16.39 -15.74
N ILE A 228 -7.80 17.29 -14.75
CA ILE A 228 -7.31 18.66 -14.95
C ILE A 228 -5.85 18.67 -15.39
N HIS A 229 -5.02 17.79 -14.83
CA HIS A 229 -3.64 17.65 -15.28
C HIS A 229 -3.54 17.23 -16.74
N VAL A 230 -4.28 16.19 -17.15
CA VAL A 230 -4.32 15.75 -18.55
C VAL A 230 -4.76 16.89 -19.47
N ALA A 231 -5.84 17.60 -19.12
CA ALA A 231 -6.30 18.76 -19.88
C ALA A 231 -5.21 19.86 -19.98
N THR A 232 -4.48 20.09 -18.89
CA THR A 232 -3.40 21.10 -18.84
C THR A 232 -2.21 20.69 -19.72
N ILE A 233 -1.84 19.42 -19.77
CA ILE A 233 -0.77 18.93 -20.66
C ILE A 233 -1.11 19.27 -22.11
N HIS A 234 -2.36 19.00 -22.52
CA HIS A 234 -2.82 19.27 -23.88
C HIS A 234 -2.90 20.76 -24.22
N LEU A 235 -3.26 21.62 -23.25
CA LEU A 235 -3.49 23.04 -23.50
C LEU A 235 -2.26 23.94 -23.27
N PHE A 236 -1.40 23.62 -22.30
CA PHE A 236 -0.40 24.55 -21.76
C PHE A 236 1.02 23.97 -21.64
N ARG A 237 1.34 22.87 -22.35
CA ARG A 237 2.68 22.24 -22.37
C ARG A 237 3.25 21.97 -20.95
N ASN A 238 2.65 21.02 -20.25
CA ASN A 238 3.18 20.42 -19.01
C ASN A 238 3.33 21.36 -17.80
N ASN A 239 2.39 22.29 -17.60
CA ASN A 239 2.38 23.17 -16.42
C ASN A 239 1.78 22.48 -15.17
N HIS A 240 2.62 22.03 -14.24
CA HIS A 240 2.18 21.37 -13.00
C HIS A 240 1.50 22.31 -11.98
N SER A 241 1.56 23.63 -12.17
CA SER A 241 0.96 24.58 -11.23
C SER A 241 -0.57 24.66 -11.38
N VAL A 242 -1.13 24.44 -12.58
CA VAL A 242 -2.59 24.50 -12.81
C VAL A 242 -3.34 23.42 -12.02
N PRO A 243 -2.97 22.13 -12.05
CA PRO A 243 -3.65 21.11 -11.26
C PRO A 243 -3.48 21.33 -9.75
N PHE A 244 -2.35 21.89 -9.33
CA PHE A 244 -2.13 22.26 -7.93
C PHE A 244 -3.06 23.39 -7.49
N VAL A 245 -3.19 24.45 -8.28
CA VAL A 245 -4.15 25.55 -8.03
C VAL A 245 -5.57 25.01 -8.00
N TYR A 246 -5.96 24.16 -8.95
CA TYR A 246 -7.27 23.49 -8.94
C TYR A 246 -7.49 22.70 -7.65
N PHE A 247 -6.50 21.91 -7.22
CA PHE A 247 -6.58 21.15 -5.97
C PHE A 247 -6.85 22.08 -4.76
N ILE A 248 -6.11 23.19 -4.64
CA ILE A 248 -6.29 24.17 -3.56
C ILE A 248 -7.67 24.82 -3.63
N LEU A 249 -8.13 25.23 -4.82
CA LEU A 249 -9.45 25.84 -5.02
C LEU A 249 -10.57 24.85 -4.71
N ALA A 250 -10.46 23.61 -5.18
CA ALA A 250 -11.45 22.57 -4.94
C ALA A 250 -11.55 22.22 -3.45
N LEU A 251 -10.41 22.07 -2.76
CA LEU A 251 -10.38 21.82 -1.32
C LEU A 251 -10.94 23.01 -0.53
N SER A 252 -10.59 24.24 -0.92
CA SER A 252 -11.12 25.47 -0.34
C SER A 252 -12.64 25.56 -0.52
N LEU A 253 -13.15 25.23 -1.70
CA LEU A 253 -14.58 25.20 -2.00
C LEU A 253 -15.30 24.13 -1.15
N LEU A 254 -14.74 22.92 -1.05
CA LEU A 254 -15.30 21.88 -0.18
C LEU A 254 -15.34 22.33 1.28
N HIS A 255 -14.28 22.99 1.75
CA HIS A 255 -14.23 23.54 3.09
C HIS A 255 -15.28 24.65 3.31
N TYR A 256 -15.41 25.57 2.35
CA TYR A 256 -16.43 26.61 2.36
C TYR A 256 -17.84 26.02 2.39
N LEU A 257 -18.15 25.08 1.50
CA LEU A 257 -19.46 24.40 1.45
C LEU A 257 -19.74 23.63 2.74
N PHE A 258 -18.71 23.00 3.31
CA PHE A 258 -18.80 22.31 4.59
C PHE A 258 -19.18 23.25 5.74
N ILE A 259 -18.55 24.44 5.81
CA ILE A 259 -18.89 25.48 6.79
C ILE A 259 -20.28 26.04 6.53
N LYS A 260 -20.58 26.45 5.29
CA LYS A 260 -21.86 27.04 4.88
C LYS A 260 -23.06 26.13 5.21
N ASN A 261 -22.89 24.82 5.05
CA ASN A 261 -23.93 23.84 5.33
C ASN A 261 -24.02 23.45 6.81
N ASN A 262 -23.35 24.18 7.73
CA ASN A 262 -23.33 23.94 9.17
C ASN A 262 -22.97 22.49 9.56
N LYS A 263 -22.11 21.83 8.77
CA LYS A 263 -21.75 20.41 8.96
C LYS A 263 -20.67 20.17 10.02
N VAL A 264 -20.12 21.24 10.61
CA VAL A 264 -19.04 21.18 11.63
C VAL A 264 -19.42 20.29 12.81
N ASN A 265 -20.63 20.44 13.34
CA ASN A 265 -21.07 19.64 14.49
C ASN A 265 -21.15 18.14 14.12
N ASN A 266 -21.66 17.81 12.94
CA ASN A 266 -21.72 16.42 12.47
C ASN A 266 -20.33 15.83 12.30
N PHE A 267 -19.39 16.57 11.72
CA PHE A 267 -17.99 16.14 11.59
C PHE A 267 -17.34 15.87 12.94
N VAL A 268 -17.50 16.78 13.90
CA VAL A 268 -16.96 16.60 15.27
C VAL A 268 -17.59 15.38 15.94
N THR A 269 -18.89 15.17 15.79
CA THR A 269 -19.58 13.98 16.31
C THR A 269 -19.01 12.71 15.68
N VAL A 270 -18.87 12.66 14.35
CA VAL A 270 -18.29 11.51 13.65
C VAL A 270 -16.88 11.24 14.13
N LEU A 271 -16.02 12.26 14.24
CA LEU A 271 -14.66 12.10 14.75
C LEU A 271 -14.66 11.54 16.17
N LYS A 272 -15.52 12.07 17.05
CA LYS A 272 -15.68 11.59 18.43
C LYS A 272 -16.22 10.15 18.52
N GLU A 273 -17.05 9.73 17.58
CA GLU A 273 -17.55 8.34 17.55
C GLU A 273 -16.54 7.39 16.91
N SER A 274 -15.66 7.92 16.06
CA SER A 274 -14.76 7.15 15.20
C SER A 274 -13.30 7.16 15.63
N TRP A 275 -12.93 7.94 16.65
CA TRP A 275 -11.52 8.17 17.02
C TRP A 275 -10.73 6.89 17.26
N LYS A 276 -11.36 5.86 17.86
CA LYS A 276 -10.72 4.55 18.09
C LYS A 276 -10.35 3.85 16.78
N THR A 277 -11.21 3.94 15.77
CA THR A 277 -10.95 3.36 14.44
C THR A 277 -9.81 4.09 13.75
N PHE A 278 -9.80 5.43 13.80
CA PHE A 278 -8.69 6.23 13.27
C PHE A 278 -7.38 5.96 14.01
N LEU A 279 -7.42 5.80 15.33
CA LEU A 279 -6.25 5.45 16.13
C LEU A 279 -5.69 4.08 15.76
N CYS A 280 -6.54 3.06 15.57
CA CYS A 280 -6.10 1.75 15.06
C CYS A 280 -5.41 1.89 13.69
N ALA A 281 -5.99 2.66 12.77
CA ALA A 281 -5.39 2.87 11.45
C ALA A 281 -4.04 3.59 11.53
N LEU A 282 -3.91 4.63 12.37
CA LEU A 282 -2.65 5.33 12.61
C LEU A 282 -1.58 4.44 13.27
N LEU A 283 -1.99 3.59 14.21
CA LEU A 283 -1.09 2.62 14.83
C LEU A 283 -0.52 1.65 13.79
N ILE A 284 -1.39 1.07 12.95
CA ILE A 284 -0.96 0.15 11.89
C ILE A 284 -0.11 0.87 10.84
N LEU A 285 -0.43 2.12 10.49
CA LEU A 285 0.40 2.98 9.61
C LEU A 285 1.82 3.11 10.14
N PHE A 286 1.96 3.46 11.42
CA PHE A 286 3.27 3.67 12.02
C PHE A 286 4.05 2.37 12.19
N ILE A 287 3.41 1.26 12.59
CA ILE A 287 4.08 -0.04 12.65
C ILE A 287 4.56 -0.47 11.25
N SER A 288 3.69 -0.37 10.23
CA SER A 288 4.01 -0.69 8.84
C SER A 288 5.19 0.13 8.32
N LEU A 289 5.18 1.45 8.58
CA LEU A 289 6.28 2.33 8.19
C LEU A 289 7.57 2.02 8.95
N SER A 290 7.48 1.71 10.25
CA SER A 290 8.65 1.39 11.09
C SER A 290 9.37 0.16 10.56
N ILE A 291 8.62 -0.84 10.07
CA ILE A 291 9.17 -1.99 9.36
C ILE A 291 9.90 -1.51 8.11
N VAL A 292 9.25 -0.73 7.23
CA VAL A 292 9.87 -0.23 5.99
C VAL A 292 11.17 0.54 6.22
N ILE A 293 11.28 1.33 7.30
CA ILE A 293 12.46 2.19 7.53
C ILE A 293 13.45 1.67 8.59
N SER A 294 13.19 0.52 9.23
CA SER A 294 13.94 0.03 10.42
C SER A 294 15.47 0.04 10.27
N LYS A 295 15.98 -0.39 9.12
CA LYS A 295 17.41 -0.48 8.78
C LYS A 295 17.99 0.74 8.05
N LYS A 296 17.21 1.80 7.84
CA LYS A 296 17.57 2.92 6.97
C LYS A 296 17.94 4.15 7.78
N GLN A 297 19.14 4.70 7.56
CA GLN A 297 19.59 5.89 8.27
C GLN A 297 19.03 7.15 7.62
N LYS A 298 18.91 7.16 6.28
CA LYS A 298 18.32 8.22 5.47
C LYS A 298 17.14 7.65 4.67
N PRO A 299 15.95 7.51 5.28
CA PRO A 299 14.85 6.73 4.70
C PRO A 299 14.42 7.18 3.30
N PHE A 300 14.42 8.48 3.00
CA PHE A 300 13.97 8.98 1.69
C PHE A 300 14.90 8.64 0.51
N GLU A 301 16.10 8.12 0.79
CA GLU A 301 17.09 7.78 -0.22
C GLU A 301 17.49 6.32 -0.18
N ASP A 302 17.67 5.81 1.04
CA ASP A 302 18.11 4.45 1.24
C ASP A 302 16.98 3.46 1.00
N VAL A 303 15.71 3.90 1.03
CA VAL A 303 14.55 3.06 0.70
C VAL A 303 14.42 3.00 -0.82
N SER A 304 14.77 1.85 -1.36
CA SER A 304 14.68 1.51 -2.76
C SER A 304 13.70 0.36 -2.98
N TYR A 305 13.47 0.04 -4.24
CA TYR A 305 12.69 -1.12 -4.65
C TYR A 305 13.20 -2.44 -4.06
N GLY A 306 14.52 -2.69 -4.13
CA GLY A 306 15.14 -3.96 -3.70
C GLY A 306 15.00 -4.20 -2.19
N ASP A 307 14.83 -3.15 -1.40
CA ASP A 307 14.66 -3.25 0.05
C ASP A 307 13.34 -3.88 0.49
N MET A 308 12.35 -3.93 -0.42
CA MET A 308 11.11 -4.65 -0.19
C MET A 308 11.26 -6.16 -0.42
N ILE A 309 12.36 -6.59 -1.05
CA ILE A 309 12.67 -7.97 -1.42
C ILE A 309 13.67 -8.57 -0.42
N GLU A 310 14.69 -7.81 -0.02
CA GLU A 310 15.85 -8.42 0.61
C GLU A 310 15.68 -8.68 2.12
N TYR A 311 14.91 -7.89 2.86
CA TYR A 311 14.57 -8.18 4.26
C TYR A 311 13.34 -7.37 4.67
N LYS A 312 12.22 -8.04 4.98
CA LYS A 312 11.22 -7.70 6.04
C LYS A 312 10.06 -8.71 6.04
N ILE A 313 10.08 -9.61 7.03
CA ILE A 313 9.12 -10.65 7.45
C ILE A 313 8.77 -11.76 6.42
N PHE A 314 8.55 -11.46 5.13
CA PHE A 314 8.11 -12.46 4.13
C PHE A 314 8.97 -12.40 2.85
N SER A 315 10.13 -13.05 2.87
CA SER A 315 11.16 -12.93 1.84
C SER A 315 11.00 -13.94 0.69
N VAL A 316 10.10 -13.71 -0.27
CA VAL A 316 10.06 -14.59 -1.48
C VAL A 316 9.56 -13.90 -2.77
N PHE A 317 8.98 -12.69 -2.73
CA PHE A 317 8.36 -12.12 -3.94
C PHE A 317 9.31 -11.18 -4.71
N ASN A 318 9.64 -11.53 -5.95
CA ASN A 318 10.28 -10.63 -6.91
C ASN A 318 9.30 -9.48 -7.23
N GLY A 319 9.48 -8.37 -6.50
CA GLY A 319 8.51 -7.31 -6.28
C GLY A 319 8.13 -6.40 -7.45
N GLY A 320 8.15 -6.85 -8.71
CA GLY A 320 7.82 -6.00 -9.86
C GLY A 320 6.50 -5.23 -9.70
N ASP A 321 5.53 -5.83 -9.03
CA ASP A 321 4.22 -5.24 -8.72
C ASP A 321 4.28 -4.06 -7.72
N ASN A 322 5.21 -4.07 -6.78
CA ASN A 322 5.35 -3.01 -5.79
C ASN A 322 5.80 -1.71 -6.45
N GLN A 323 6.69 -1.75 -7.45
CA GLN A 323 7.19 -0.55 -8.15
C GLN A 323 6.35 -0.16 -9.38
N PHE A 324 5.47 -1.04 -9.85
CA PHE A 324 4.71 -0.84 -11.08
C PHE A 324 3.91 0.48 -11.08
N GLN A 325 3.18 0.78 -10.00
CA GLN A 325 2.38 2.01 -9.94
C GLN A 325 3.21 3.27 -9.66
N TYR A 326 4.42 3.10 -9.09
CA TYR A 326 5.38 4.18 -8.95
C TYR A 326 5.85 4.66 -10.33
N TYR A 327 6.26 3.74 -11.21
CA TYR A 327 6.66 4.09 -12.57
C TYR A 327 5.49 4.60 -13.41
N ASN A 328 4.29 4.02 -13.28
CA ASN A 328 3.11 4.57 -13.95
C ASN A 328 2.83 6.01 -13.54
N GLY A 329 2.85 6.31 -12.23
CA GLY A 329 2.67 7.68 -11.76
C GLY A 329 3.78 8.61 -12.26
N THR A 330 5.02 8.13 -12.34
CA THR A 330 6.15 8.88 -12.89
C THR A 330 5.94 9.22 -14.37
N ALA A 331 5.62 8.20 -15.18
CA ALA A 331 5.41 8.34 -16.61
C ALA A 331 4.26 9.30 -16.91
N ILE A 332 3.15 9.18 -16.17
CA ILE A 332 2.00 10.08 -16.28
C ILE A 332 2.39 11.53 -15.97
N VAL A 333 3.02 11.79 -14.82
CA VAL A 333 3.34 13.17 -14.40
C VAL A 333 4.34 13.80 -15.35
N ASN A 334 5.35 13.06 -15.80
CA ASN A 334 6.38 13.60 -16.68
C ASN A 334 5.97 13.59 -18.17
N ASN A 335 4.78 13.08 -18.50
CA ASN A 335 4.32 12.86 -19.87
C ASN A 335 5.34 12.05 -20.70
N GLU A 336 5.91 11.01 -20.07
CA GLU A 336 6.90 10.13 -20.69
C GLU A 336 6.24 8.89 -21.26
N PRO A 337 6.75 8.34 -22.38
CA PRO A 337 6.22 7.10 -22.90
C PRO A 337 6.48 5.98 -21.90
N PHE A 338 5.44 5.18 -21.61
CA PHE A 338 5.56 4.03 -20.72
C PHE A 338 6.67 3.08 -21.18
N SER A 339 6.91 2.92 -22.50
CA SER A 339 8.01 2.09 -23.02
C SER A 339 9.39 2.39 -22.42
N LYS A 340 9.65 3.62 -21.94
CA LYS A 340 10.87 3.98 -21.20
C LYS A 340 11.12 3.10 -19.97
N TYR A 341 10.07 2.59 -19.34
CA TYR A 341 10.11 1.81 -18.09
C TYR A 341 9.85 0.31 -18.28
N TYR A 342 9.27 -0.08 -19.42
CA TYR A 342 8.79 -1.45 -19.65
C TYR A 342 9.46 -2.13 -20.87
N ALA A 343 10.15 -1.39 -21.74
CA ALA A 343 10.83 -1.99 -22.90
C ALA A 343 11.97 -2.93 -22.48
N HIS A 344 12.29 -3.88 -23.35
CA HIS A 344 13.40 -4.84 -23.17
C HIS A 344 13.33 -5.70 -21.90
N GLY A 345 12.12 -5.95 -21.36
CA GLY A 345 11.95 -6.84 -20.23
C GLY A 345 12.48 -6.29 -18.90
N GLN A 346 12.60 -4.97 -18.76
CA GLN A 346 12.97 -4.32 -17.49
C GLN A 346 11.99 -4.65 -16.35
N LEU A 347 10.74 -5.00 -16.68
CA LEU A 347 9.72 -5.49 -15.78
C LEU A 347 9.07 -6.75 -16.37
N VAL A 348 8.64 -7.65 -15.49
CA VAL A 348 8.02 -8.95 -15.85
C VAL A 348 6.69 -8.77 -16.59
N TYR A 349 5.94 -7.72 -16.25
CA TYR A 349 4.62 -7.43 -16.82
C TYR A 349 4.62 -6.05 -17.48
N GLY A 350 3.90 -5.94 -18.60
CA GLY A 350 3.69 -4.68 -19.29
C GLY A 350 2.63 -3.81 -18.60
N VAL A 351 2.49 -2.56 -19.06
CA VAL A 351 1.48 -1.64 -18.52
C VAL A 351 0.06 -2.16 -18.73
N GLN A 352 -0.18 -2.79 -19.87
CA GLN A 352 -1.47 -3.37 -20.25
C GLN A 352 -1.96 -4.47 -19.30
N ASP A 353 -1.03 -5.22 -18.71
CA ASP A 353 -1.34 -6.40 -17.88
C ASP A 353 -1.85 -6.03 -16.48
N ARG A 354 -1.76 -4.77 -16.09
CA ARG A 354 -2.10 -4.29 -14.74
C ARG A 354 -3.00 -3.07 -14.81
N GLN A 355 -3.72 -2.79 -13.73
CA GLN A 355 -4.68 -1.67 -13.72
C GLN A 355 -3.99 -0.34 -13.43
N MET A 356 -4.62 0.78 -13.83
CA MET A 356 -3.96 2.10 -13.85
C MET A 356 -4.40 3.06 -12.75
N LEU A 357 -5.48 2.73 -12.01
CA LEU A 357 -6.08 3.69 -11.07
C LEU A 357 -5.10 4.10 -9.98
N ALA A 358 -4.41 3.16 -9.33
CA ALA A 358 -3.46 3.48 -8.27
C ALA A 358 -2.32 4.39 -8.75
N GLY A 359 -1.72 4.11 -9.92
CA GLY A 359 -0.69 4.96 -10.53
C GLY A 359 -1.23 6.34 -10.93
N THR A 360 -2.48 6.42 -11.36
CA THR A 360 -3.15 7.70 -11.68
C THR A 360 -3.38 8.56 -10.44
N ILE A 361 -3.86 7.96 -9.35
CA ILE A 361 -4.02 8.68 -8.08
C ILE A 361 -2.66 9.07 -7.52
N TYR A 362 -1.65 8.21 -7.62
CA TYR A 362 -0.29 8.55 -7.22
C TYR A 362 0.28 9.71 -8.05
N ALA A 363 0.00 9.79 -9.35
CA ALA A 363 0.37 10.93 -10.19
C ALA A 363 -0.22 12.25 -9.66
N ALA A 364 -1.51 12.27 -9.29
CA ALA A 364 -2.13 13.45 -8.68
C ALA A 364 -1.43 13.86 -7.37
N PHE A 365 -1.11 12.91 -6.50
CA PHE A 365 -0.34 13.16 -5.28
C PHE A 365 1.06 13.68 -5.57
N ARG A 366 1.75 13.10 -6.55
CA ARG A 366 3.10 13.53 -6.94
C ARG A 366 3.09 14.96 -7.49
N ILE A 367 2.08 15.36 -8.27
CA ILE A 367 1.94 16.75 -8.73
C ILE A 367 1.75 17.71 -7.55
N ILE A 368 0.88 17.36 -6.60
CA ILE A 368 0.66 18.17 -5.40
C ILE A 368 1.95 18.31 -4.59
N LEU A 369 2.66 17.20 -4.38
CA LEU A 369 3.91 17.18 -3.62
C LEU A 369 5.08 17.84 -4.38
N ARG A 370 5.17 17.72 -5.70
CA ARG A 370 6.26 18.29 -6.51
C ARG A 370 6.25 19.82 -6.43
N ASN A 371 5.07 20.42 -6.41
CA ASN A 371 4.90 21.86 -6.19
C ASN A 371 5.26 22.29 -4.76
N ALA A 372 5.41 21.37 -3.80
CA ALA A 372 5.88 21.66 -2.44
C ALA A 372 7.36 21.27 -2.23
N ASN A 373 7.82 20.17 -2.82
CA ASN A 373 9.19 19.70 -2.77
C ASN A 373 9.39 18.55 -3.79
N THR A 374 10.28 18.75 -4.77
CA THR A 374 10.55 17.73 -5.79
C THR A 374 11.18 16.47 -5.17
N PHE A 375 12.15 16.62 -4.26
CA PHE A 375 12.84 15.48 -3.64
C PHE A 375 11.89 14.51 -2.92
N ILE A 376 10.94 15.01 -2.11
CA ILE A 376 9.91 14.15 -1.50
C ILE A 376 9.07 13.48 -2.58
N SER A 377 8.63 14.27 -3.58
CA SER A 377 7.68 13.81 -4.59
C SER A 377 8.23 12.66 -5.44
N GLU A 378 9.56 12.62 -5.61
CA GLU A 378 10.28 11.60 -6.38
C GLU A 378 10.85 10.48 -5.50
N SER A 379 10.69 10.55 -4.17
CA SER A 379 11.16 9.50 -3.29
C SER A 379 10.28 8.26 -3.35
N TYR A 380 10.89 7.08 -3.47
CA TYR A 380 10.20 5.80 -3.39
C TYR A 380 9.57 5.58 -2.01
N LEU A 381 10.13 6.14 -0.93
CA LEU A 381 9.51 6.10 0.40
C LEU A 381 8.15 6.80 0.43
N THR A 382 8.03 7.96 -0.22
CA THR A 382 6.75 8.70 -0.33
C THR A 382 5.68 7.86 -1.01
N TYR A 383 6.06 7.16 -2.09
CA TYR A 383 5.19 6.20 -2.75
C TYR A 383 4.81 5.02 -1.84
N THR A 384 5.76 4.49 -1.07
CA THR A 384 5.49 3.42 -0.10
C THR A 384 4.51 3.86 0.98
N ILE A 385 4.70 5.06 1.53
CA ILE A 385 3.76 5.66 2.49
C ILE A 385 2.38 5.84 1.87
N PHE A 386 2.31 6.33 0.63
CA PHE A 386 1.06 6.44 -0.12
C PHE A 386 0.35 5.08 -0.28
N GLY A 387 1.08 4.03 -0.63
CA GLY A 387 0.55 2.67 -0.73
C GLY A 387 0.03 2.13 0.60
N ILE A 388 0.77 2.34 1.70
CA ILE A 388 0.31 1.99 3.04
C ILE A 388 -1.01 2.70 3.36
N CYS A 389 -1.10 4.01 3.10
CA CYS A 389 -2.31 4.80 3.35
C CYS A 389 -3.52 4.25 2.57
N LEU A 390 -3.34 3.91 1.29
CA LEU A 390 -4.39 3.31 0.48
C LEU A 390 -4.83 1.95 1.01
N ASN A 391 -3.88 1.09 1.39
CA ASN A 391 -4.19 -0.24 1.90
C ASN A 391 -4.87 -0.20 3.28
N LEU A 392 -4.56 0.79 4.12
CA LEU A 392 -5.26 0.98 5.39
C LEU A 392 -6.76 1.28 5.24
N MET A 393 -7.22 1.68 4.06
CA MET A 393 -8.65 1.94 3.82
C MET A 393 -9.53 0.71 4.08
N ILE A 394 -8.97 -0.52 4.07
CA ILE A 394 -9.70 -1.76 4.40
C ILE A 394 -10.28 -1.76 5.82
N ILE A 395 -9.67 -1.02 6.75
CA ILE A 395 -10.07 -0.98 8.16
C ILE A 395 -11.51 -0.47 8.32
N PHE A 396 -11.90 0.54 7.54
CA PHE A 396 -13.19 1.22 7.68
C PHE A 396 -14.41 0.37 7.30
N PRO A 397 -14.47 -0.33 6.15
CA PRO A 397 -15.57 -1.25 5.88
C PRO A 397 -15.52 -2.49 6.77
N VAL A 398 -14.33 -2.99 7.16
CA VAL A 398 -14.21 -4.16 8.05
C VAL A 398 -14.82 -3.89 9.43
N ILE A 399 -14.55 -2.72 10.03
CA ILE A 399 -15.12 -2.40 11.35
C ILE A 399 -16.66 -2.30 11.29
N ILE A 400 -17.23 -1.81 10.18
CA ILE A 400 -18.69 -1.79 9.97
C ILE A 400 -19.27 -3.20 9.87
N LEU A 401 -18.55 -4.15 9.26
CA LEU A 401 -18.98 -5.54 9.20
C LEU A 401 -18.91 -6.22 10.58
N PHE A 402 -17.84 -6.00 11.36
CA PHE A 402 -17.79 -6.48 12.75
C PHE A 402 -18.95 -5.92 13.58
N GLU A 403 -19.24 -4.62 13.47
CA GLU A 403 -20.37 -3.98 14.14
C GLU A 403 -21.74 -4.52 13.70
N ARG A 404 -21.84 -5.02 12.46
CA ARG A 404 -23.07 -5.61 11.93
C ARG A 404 -23.32 -7.02 12.50
N TYR A 405 -22.28 -7.80 12.71
CA TYR A 405 -22.39 -9.23 13.07
C TYR A 405 -22.12 -9.53 14.54
N LEU A 406 -21.55 -8.59 15.29
CA LEU A 406 -21.27 -8.72 16.73
C LEU A 406 -21.93 -7.59 17.52
N PRO A 407 -22.41 -7.87 18.75
CA PRO A 407 -22.94 -6.84 19.64
C PRO A 407 -21.88 -5.76 19.94
N LYS A 408 -22.31 -4.56 20.33
CA LYS A 408 -21.42 -3.43 20.70
C LYS A 408 -20.34 -3.90 21.66
N GLY A 409 -19.07 -3.64 21.34
CA GLY A 409 -17.96 -4.07 22.20
C GLY A 409 -16.60 -4.06 21.52
N ARG A 410 -15.83 -5.14 21.71
CA ARG A 410 -14.41 -5.31 21.39
C ARG A 410 -14.09 -5.38 19.88
N HIS A 411 -14.82 -4.67 19.03
CA HIS A 411 -14.63 -4.69 17.57
C HIS A 411 -13.23 -4.22 17.15
N HIS A 412 -12.70 -3.17 17.80
CA HIS A 412 -11.33 -2.70 17.56
C HIS A 412 -10.27 -3.73 17.94
N PHE A 413 -10.50 -4.54 18.97
CA PHE A 413 -9.61 -5.63 19.33
C PHE A 413 -9.62 -6.72 18.24
N LEU A 414 -10.79 -7.11 17.74
CA LEU A 414 -10.90 -8.09 16.65
C LEU A 414 -10.29 -7.58 15.34
N LEU A 415 -10.39 -6.27 15.07
CA LEU A 415 -9.69 -5.61 13.97
C LEU A 415 -8.16 -5.74 14.12
N MET A 416 -7.62 -5.56 15.33
CA MET A 416 -6.18 -5.77 15.58
C MET A 416 -5.79 -7.23 15.40
N VAL A 417 -6.61 -8.17 15.87
CA VAL A 417 -6.39 -9.62 15.64
C VAL A 417 -6.31 -9.94 14.15
N LEU A 418 -7.26 -9.43 13.34
CA LEU A 418 -7.22 -9.58 11.89
C LEU A 418 -5.96 -8.95 11.28
N SER A 419 -5.58 -7.76 11.76
CA SER A 419 -4.47 -6.98 11.22
C SER A 419 -3.09 -7.56 11.53
N LEU A 420 -2.97 -8.43 12.53
CA LEU A 420 -1.73 -9.11 12.91
C LEU A 420 -1.53 -10.46 12.20
N ASN A 421 -2.52 -10.93 11.45
CA ASN A 421 -2.36 -12.07 10.55
C ASN A 421 -1.25 -11.76 9.53
N ALA A 422 -0.38 -12.72 9.19
CA ALA A 422 0.78 -12.46 8.32
C ALA A 422 0.37 -11.96 6.95
N PHE A 423 -0.61 -12.63 6.35
CA PHE A 423 -1.13 -12.31 5.03
C PHE A 423 -1.71 -10.88 5.03
N VAL A 424 -2.53 -10.54 6.03
CA VAL A 424 -3.11 -9.19 6.14
C VAL A 424 -1.99 -8.17 6.39
N PHE A 425 -1.15 -8.40 7.37
CA PHE A 425 -0.14 -7.45 7.80
C PHE A 425 0.86 -7.09 6.69
N ALA A 426 1.33 -8.08 5.94
CA ALA A 426 2.23 -7.90 4.80
C ALA A 426 1.63 -6.96 3.73
N ASN A 427 0.34 -7.14 3.42
CA ASN A 427 -0.36 -6.33 2.45
C ASN A 427 -0.67 -4.90 2.95
N TYR A 428 -0.37 -4.53 4.20
CA TYR A 428 -0.37 -3.12 4.58
C TYR A 428 0.85 -2.39 4.04
N TYR A 429 2.05 -2.97 4.14
CA TYR A 429 3.29 -2.30 3.73
C TYR A 429 3.80 -2.66 2.34
N TYR A 430 3.34 -3.75 1.74
CA TYR A 430 3.50 -3.92 0.31
C TYR A 430 2.64 -2.90 -0.44
N THR A 431 3.24 -2.19 -1.39
CA THR A 431 2.57 -1.23 -2.29
C THR A 431 1.78 -1.94 -3.38
N TRP A 432 1.14 -3.03 -2.99
CA TRP A 432 0.19 -3.77 -3.77
C TRP A 432 -1.20 -3.40 -3.32
N PHE A 433 -1.97 -2.74 -4.18
CA PHE A 433 -3.24 -2.10 -3.85
C PHE A 433 -4.42 -3.08 -3.66
N LYS A 434 -4.13 -4.27 -3.12
CA LYS A 434 -5.12 -5.32 -2.85
C LYS A 434 -6.08 -4.96 -1.75
N HIS A 435 -5.55 -4.49 -0.62
CA HIS A 435 -6.39 -4.02 0.48
C HIS A 435 -7.22 -2.82 0.08
N ALA A 436 -6.64 -1.90 -0.70
CA ALA A 436 -7.38 -0.79 -1.29
C ALA A 436 -8.54 -1.31 -2.16
N GLY A 437 -8.28 -2.22 -3.10
CA GLY A 437 -9.36 -2.85 -3.88
C GLY A 437 -10.37 -3.60 -3.00
N GLY A 438 -9.91 -4.34 -1.99
CA GLY A 438 -10.75 -5.05 -1.02
C GLY A 438 -11.66 -4.10 -0.23
N ALA A 439 -11.18 -2.93 0.16
CA ALA A 439 -11.96 -1.92 0.88
C ALA A 439 -13.16 -1.46 0.05
N LEU A 440 -12.93 -1.17 -1.23
CA LEU A 440 -13.98 -0.78 -2.17
C LEU A 440 -14.98 -1.92 -2.40
N PHE A 441 -14.50 -3.15 -2.53
CA PHE A 441 -15.36 -4.32 -2.64
C PHE A 441 -16.27 -4.48 -1.41
N LEU A 442 -15.69 -4.43 -0.21
CA LEU A 442 -16.47 -4.54 1.02
C LEU A 442 -17.45 -3.38 1.20
N SER A 443 -17.09 -2.15 0.84
CA SER A 443 -18.00 -1.02 0.86
C SER A 443 -19.20 -1.23 -0.09
N GLY A 444 -18.96 -1.71 -1.31
CA GLY A 444 -20.03 -2.03 -2.26
C GLY A 444 -20.95 -3.15 -1.75
N LEU A 445 -20.37 -4.19 -1.14
CA LEU A 445 -21.12 -5.25 -0.49
C LEU A 445 -21.98 -4.71 0.67
N ILE A 446 -21.44 -3.81 1.50
CA ILE A 446 -22.19 -3.19 2.61
C ILE A 446 -23.37 -2.37 2.09
N CYS A 447 -23.26 -1.68 0.95
CA CYS A 447 -24.39 -0.99 0.31
C CYS A 447 -25.53 -1.95 -0.02
N LEU A 448 -25.24 -3.09 -0.64
CA LEU A 448 -26.25 -4.12 -0.95
C LEU A 448 -26.81 -4.79 0.31
N LEU A 449 -25.97 -5.02 1.33
CA LEU A 449 -26.38 -5.57 2.63
C LEU A 449 -27.24 -4.58 3.44
N HIS A 450 -27.09 -3.27 3.21
CA HIS A 450 -27.94 -2.28 3.85
C HIS A 450 -29.36 -2.36 3.30
N ASP A 451 -29.50 -2.27 1.98
CA ASP A 451 -30.81 -2.25 1.34
C ASP A 451 -30.68 -2.59 -0.15
N SER A 452 -30.77 -3.88 -0.48
CA SER A 452 -30.73 -4.37 -1.86
C SER A 452 -31.99 -4.03 -2.66
N SER A 453 -32.99 -3.37 -2.07
CA SER A 453 -34.24 -3.04 -2.76
C SER A 453 -34.14 -1.77 -3.62
N LYS A 454 -33.09 -0.95 -3.42
CA LYS A 454 -32.95 0.38 -4.05
C LYS A 454 -31.92 0.37 -5.17
N VAL A 455 -32.32 0.83 -6.36
CA VAL A 455 -31.45 1.00 -7.53
C VAL A 455 -30.19 1.80 -7.20
N LYS A 456 -30.31 2.86 -6.39
CA LYS A 456 -29.17 3.65 -5.91
C LYS A 456 -28.07 2.79 -5.28
N ASN A 457 -28.41 1.77 -4.50
CA ASN A 457 -27.42 0.93 -3.83
C ASN A 457 -26.75 -0.05 -4.81
N TRP A 458 -27.45 -0.49 -5.85
CA TRP A 458 -26.86 -1.29 -6.93
C TRP A 458 -25.92 -0.48 -7.81
N LEU A 459 -26.29 0.77 -8.15
CA LEU A 459 -25.40 1.72 -8.83
C LEU A 459 -24.15 1.99 -8.01
N LEU A 460 -24.30 2.31 -6.71
CA LEU A 460 -23.16 2.55 -5.83
C LEU A 460 -22.27 1.32 -5.66
N ALA A 461 -22.85 0.12 -5.56
CA ALA A 461 -22.10 -1.13 -5.53
C ALA A 461 -21.34 -1.36 -6.84
N GLY A 462 -21.97 -1.16 -8.00
CA GLY A 462 -21.33 -1.25 -9.31
C GLY A 462 -20.17 -0.27 -9.47
N PHE A 463 -20.35 0.97 -9.00
CA PHE A 463 -19.30 1.98 -8.97
C PHE A 463 -18.10 1.52 -8.12
N MET A 464 -18.34 1.06 -6.89
CA MET A 464 -17.27 0.62 -5.99
C MET A 464 -16.61 -0.68 -6.44
N PHE A 465 -17.36 -1.64 -6.98
CA PHE A 465 -16.82 -2.86 -7.58
C PHE A 465 -15.97 -2.54 -8.81
N GLY A 466 -16.38 -1.57 -9.63
CA GLY A 466 -15.58 -1.09 -10.77
C GLY A 466 -14.26 -0.46 -10.33
N LEU A 467 -14.30 0.41 -9.31
CA LEU A 467 -13.07 0.98 -8.74
C LEU A 467 -12.20 -0.10 -8.07
N SER A 468 -12.82 -1.08 -7.40
CA SER A 468 -12.13 -2.21 -6.78
C SER A 468 -11.34 -3.02 -7.80
N ALA A 469 -11.97 -3.35 -8.94
CA ALA A 469 -11.35 -4.04 -10.05
C ALA A 469 -10.21 -3.22 -10.68
N ASN A 470 -10.30 -1.89 -10.71
CA ASN A 470 -9.25 -0.99 -11.19
C ASN A 470 -8.11 -0.76 -10.18
N MET A 471 -8.34 -0.99 -8.88
CA MET A 471 -7.24 -1.05 -7.90
C MET A 471 -6.50 -2.39 -8.01
N HIS A 472 -7.25 -3.48 -8.18
CA HIS A 472 -6.70 -4.82 -8.36
C HIS A 472 -7.68 -5.72 -9.10
N ALA A 473 -7.30 -6.18 -10.30
CA ALA A 473 -8.18 -6.95 -11.19
C ALA A 473 -8.76 -8.22 -10.53
N GLY A 474 -7.98 -8.89 -9.68
CA GLY A 474 -8.44 -10.09 -8.97
C GLY A 474 -9.70 -9.88 -8.11
N ASN A 475 -9.98 -8.66 -7.63
CA ASN A 475 -11.21 -8.40 -6.86
C ASN A 475 -12.49 -8.50 -7.70
N ALA A 476 -12.40 -8.34 -9.02
CA ALA A 476 -13.55 -8.54 -9.91
C ALA A 476 -14.09 -9.96 -9.81
N LEU A 477 -13.23 -10.94 -9.54
CA LEU A 477 -13.60 -12.36 -9.42
C LEU A 477 -14.50 -12.65 -8.20
N GLY A 478 -14.55 -11.75 -7.22
CA GLY A 478 -15.48 -11.86 -6.07
C GLY A 478 -16.90 -11.36 -6.36
N VAL A 479 -17.12 -10.64 -7.47
CA VAL A 479 -18.40 -10.00 -7.79
C VAL A 479 -19.48 -10.99 -8.26
N PRO A 480 -19.22 -11.96 -9.16
CA PRO A 480 -20.26 -12.80 -9.75
C PRO A 480 -21.13 -13.56 -8.72
N VAL A 481 -20.50 -14.18 -7.73
CA VAL A 481 -21.21 -14.98 -6.72
C VAL A 481 -22.08 -14.08 -5.82
N VAL A 482 -21.57 -12.92 -5.43
CA VAL A 482 -22.34 -11.91 -4.67
C VAL A 482 -23.49 -11.37 -5.50
N PHE A 483 -23.25 -11.07 -6.77
CA PHE A 483 -24.26 -10.61 -7.72
C PHE A 483 -25.40 -11.62 -7.85
N LEU A 484 -25.09 -12.90 -8.09
CA LEU A 484 -26.09 -13.96 -8.22
C LEU A 484 -26.93 -14.12 -6.94
N TRP A 485 -26.28 -14.06 -5.77
CA TRP A 485 -26.99 -14.15 -4.50
C TRP A 485 -27.98 -13.00 -4.30
N PHE A 486 -27.57 -11.75 -4.53
CA PHE A 486 -28.47 -10.61 -4.36
C PHE A 486 -29.58 -10.58 -5.41
N SER A 487 -29.30 -10.95 -6.66
CA SER A 487 -30.30 -11.09 -7.71
C SER A 487 -31.33 -12.15 -7.34
N GLY A 488 -30.88 -13.35 -6.94
CA GLY A 488 -31.77 -14.43 -6.48
C GLY A 488 -32.59 -14.05 -5.25
N LYS A 489 -32.00 -13.29 -4.32
CA LYS A 489 -32.70 -12.75 -3.15
C LYS A 489 -33.81 -11.77 -3.53
N GLU A 490 -33.58 -10.86 -4.49
CA GLU A 490 -34.62 -9.93 -4.94
C GLU A 490 -35.69 -10.62 -5.80
N ILE A 491 -35.30 -11.61 -6.61
CA ILE A 491 -36.24 -12.49 -7.35
C ILE A 491 -37.18 -13.20 -6.38
N SER A 492 -36.64 -13.82 -5.33
CA SER A 492 -37.42 -14.54 -4.32
C SER A 492 -38.39 -13.62 -3.56
N LYS A 493 -38.05 -12.34 -3.37
CA LYS A 493 -38.91 -11.39 -2.66
C LYS A 493 -40.01 -10.78 -3.53
N ARG A 494 -39.70 -10.50 -4.81
CA ARG A 494 -40.56 -9.68 -5.69
C ARG A 494 -41.26 -10.47 -6.79
N GLY A 495 -40.82 -11.71 -7.03
CA GLY A 495 -41.31 -12.58 -8.10
C GLY A 495 -40.70 -12.24 -9.47
N LEU A 496 -40.29 -13.26 -10.24
CA LEU A 496 -39.45 -13.16 -11.45
C LEU A 496 -39.87 -12.09 -12.49
N PHE A 497 -41.16 -11.81 -12.62
CA PHE A 497 -41.72 -10.90 -13.63
C PHE A 497 -41.73 -9.41 -13.23
N ASN A 498 -41.24 -9.06 -12.04
CA ASN A 498 -41.15 -7.67 -11.62
C ASN A 498 -40.06 -6.91 -12.40
N LYS A 499 -40.39 -5.77 -13.01
CA LYS A 499 -39.43 -4.93 -13.77
C LYS A 499 -38.16 -4.56 -12.98
N ASP A 500 -38.29 -4.40 -11.67
CA ASP A 500 -37.16 -4.03 -10.81
C ASP A 500 -36.10 -5.15 -10.74
N ILE A 501 -36.48 -6.41 -10.98
CA ILE A 501 -35.54 -7.55 -11.01
C ILE A 501 -34.56 -7.44 -12.18
N LEU A 502 -34.97 -6.83 -13.29
CA LEU A 502 -34.04 -6.53 -14.39
C LEU A 502 -33.26 -5.26 -14.10
N LEU A 503 -33.95 -4.21 -13.61
CA LEU A 503 -33.35 -2.89 -13.40
C LEU A 503 -32.20 -2.93 -12.38
N LEU A 504 -32.36 -3.62 -11.25
CA LEU A 504 -31.37 -3.64 -10.17
C LEU A 504 -30.04 -4.25 -10.63
N PRO A 505 -29.98 -5.50 -11.15
CA PRO A 505 -28.72 -6.12 -11.57
C PRO A 505 -28.11 -5.43 -12.78
N VAL A 506 -28.93 -4.98 -13.75
CA VAL A 506 -28.45 -4.21 -14.90
C VAL A 506 -27.81 -2.90 -14.48
N SER A 507 -28.38 -2.19 -13.50
CA SER A 507 -27.80 -0.94 -13.00
C SER A 507 -26.38 -1.13 -12.42
N LEU A 508 -26.15 -2.23 -11.71
CA LEU A 508 -24.82 -2.58 -11.20
C LEU A 508 -23.84 -2.88 -12.34
N ALA A 509 -24.27 -3.68 -13.32
CA ALA A 509 -23.44 -4.04 -14.47
C ALA A 509 -23.07 -2.82 -15.31
N LEU A 510 -24.03 -1.95 -15.63
CA LEU A 510 -23.80 -0.72 -16.37
C LEU A 510 -22.81 0.19 -15.65
N MET A 511 -22.97 0.38 -14.35
CA MET A 511 -22.05 1.23 -13.59
C MET A 511 -20.65 0.61 -13.46
N PHE A 512 -20.57 -0.72 -13.28
CA PHE A 512 -19.29 -1.43 -13.29
C PHE A 512 -18.56 -1.25 -14.62
N ILE A 513 -19.26 -1.38 -15.75
CA ILE A 513 -18.71 -1.18 -17.09
C ILE A 513 -18.28 0.28 -17.26
N ALA A 514 -19.14 1.25 -16.92
CA ALA A 514 -18.85 2.67 -17.08
C ALA A 514 -17.57 3.12 -16.33
N VAL A 515 -17.31 2.55 -15.15
CA VAL A 515 -16.08 2.84 -14.39
C VAL A 515 -14.83 2.21 -15.00
N ASN A 516 -14.94 1.02 -15.58
CA ASN A 516 -13.80 0.30 -16.16
C ASN A 516 -13.48 0.73 -17.60
N MET A 517 -14.49 1.16 -18.36
CA MET A 517 -14.39 1.42 -19.79
C MET A 517 -13.30 2.45 -20.17
N PRO A 518 -13.16 3.61 -19.48
CA PRO A 518 -12.13 4.59 -19.82
C PRO A 518 -10.71 4.00 -19.79
N TRP A 519 -10.45 3.12 -18.83
CA TRP A 519 -9.13 2.49 -18.66
C TRP A 519 -8.84 1.47 -19.75
N ALA A 520 -9.84 0.68 -20.14
CA ALA A 520 -9.72 -0.26 -21.23
C ALA A 520 -9.43 0.46 -22.56
N ILE A 521 -10.14 1.56 -22.84
CA ILE A 521 -9.92 2.40 -24.03
C ILE A 521 -8.50 3.00 -24.02
N VAL A 522 -8.07 3.58 -22.91
CA VAL A 522 -6.71 4.15 -22.82
C VAL A 522 -5.66 3.09 -23.07
N LYS A 523 -5.80 1.89 -22.47
CA LYS A 523 -4.83 0.80 -22.68
C LYS A 523 -4.74 0.37 -24.14
N SER A 524 -5.88 0.19 -24.81
CA SER A 524 -5.91 -0.27 -26.21
C SER A 524 -5.32 0.73 -27.19
N LEU A 525 -5.25 2.03 -26.84
CA LEU A 525 -4.59 3.05 -27.66
C LEU A 525 -3.07 2.94 -27.65
N TYR A 526 -2.46 2.44 -26.57
CA TYR A 526 -0.99 2.42 -26.41
C TYR A 526 -0.39 1.02 -26.51
N TYR A 527 -1.16 -0.02 -26.19
CA TYR A 527 -0.69 -1.40 -26.15
C TYR A 527 -1.78 -2.38 -26.60
N PRO A 528 -1.44 -3.43 -27.37
CA PRO A 528 -2.38 -4.50 -27.65
C PRO A 528 -2.71 -5.24 -26.34
N ASP A 529 -4.00 -5.47 -26.08
CA ASP A 529 -4.41 -6.29 -24.93
C ASP A 529 -4.07 -7.75 -25.20
N THR A 530 -3.07 -8.26 -24.47
CA THR A 530 -2.59 -9.63 -24.63
C THR A 530 -3.26 -10.60 -23.67
N HIS A 531 -4.02 -10.11 -22.69
CA HIS A 531 -4.61 -10.93 -21.62
C HIS A 531 -3.63 -11.94 -21.01
N ALA A 532 -2.35 -11.56 -20.85
CA ALA A 532 -1.26 -12.48 -20.51
C ALA A 532 -1.55 -13.29 -19.24
N LEU A 533 -2.06 -12.63 -18.19
CA LEU A 533 -2.37 -13.25 -16.90
C LEU A 533 -3.50 -14.27 -16.97
N LEU A 534 -4.55 -13.97 -17.75
CA LEU A 534 -5.67 -14.91 -17.90
C LEU A 534 -5.19 -16.17 -18.62
N ARG A 535 -4.39 -15.99 -19.68
CA ARG A 535 -3.78 -17.12 -20.39
C ARG A 535 -2.86 -17.92 -19.48
N GLN A 536 -1.98 -17.26 -18.73
CA GLN A 536 -1.06 -17.91 -17.78
C GLN A 536 -1.80 -18.73 -16.72
N HIS A 537 -2.81 -18.15 -16.05
CA HIS A 537 -3.45 -18.79 -14.90
C HIS A 537 -4.55 -19.79 -15.27
N PHE A 538 -5.27 -19.60 -16.38
CA PHE A 538 -6.46 -20.40 -16.71
C PHE A 538 -6.36 -21.20 -18.00
N LEU A 539 -5.39 -20.87 -18.87
CA LEU A 539 -5.25 -21.50 -20.19
C LEU A 539 -3.83 -22.07 -20.42
N ASN A 540 -3.05 -22.30 -19.35
CA ASN A 540 -1.67 -22.81 -19.42
C ASN A 540 -0.75 -22.04 -20.39
N GLY A 541 -0.93 -20.72 -20.50
CA GLY A 541 -0.17 -19.87 -21.43
C GLY A 541 -0.52 -20.06 -22.92
N VAL A 542 -1.53 -20.88 -23.25
CA VAL A 542 -1.96 -21.11 -24.64
C VAL A 542 -2.39 -19.79 -25.27
N SER A 543 -1.83 -19.51 -26.44
CA SER A 543 -2.10 -18.33 -27.24
C SER A 543 -2.44 -18.67 -28.69
N ALA A 544 -3.32 -17.87 -29.28
CA ALA A 544 -3.69 -17.91 -30.69
C ALA A 544 -3.83 -16.48 -31.23
N ASP A 545 -3.63 -16.31 -32.53
CA ASP A 545 -3.66 -15.01 -33.21
C ASP A 545 -5.06 -14.37 -33.19
N ASN A 546 -6.11 -15.20 -33.07
CA ASN A 546 -7.51 -14.77 -33.01
C ASN A 546 -7.93 -14.30 -31.58
N GLY A 547 -6.98 -13.82 -30.79
CA GLY A 547 -7.20 -13.28 -29.45
C GLY A 547 -7.62 -14.33 -28.40
N LEU A 548 -8.33 -13.88 -27.36
CA LEU A 548 -8.71 -14.72 -26.22
C LEU A 548 -9.62 -15.87 -26.61
N VAL A 549 -10.62 -15.63 -27.47
CA VAL A 549 -11.56 -16.67 -27.92
C VAL A 549 -10.82 -17.76 -28.71
N GLY A 550 -9.91 -17.37 -29.61
CA GLY A 550 -9.04 -18.32 -30.30
C GLY A 550 -8.14 -19.10 -29.35
N SER A 551 -7.62 -18.44 -28.32
CA SER A 551 -6.78 -19.07 -27.29
C SER A 551 -7.57 -20.09 -26.46
N ILE A 552 -8.82 -19.79 -26.10
CA ILE A 552 -9.73 -20.73 -25.42
C ILE A 552 -10.05 -21.92 -26.33
N LYS A 553 -10.39 -21.69 -27.60
CA LYS A 553 -10.68 -22.78 -28.54
C LYS A 553 -9.48 -23.73 -28.67
N LYS A 554 -8.30 -23.17 -28.92
CA LYS A 554 -7.04 -23.92 -29.01
C LYS A 554 -6.73 -24.66 -27.71
N PHE A 555 -6.98 -24.05 -26.56
CA PHE A 555 -6.83 -24.71 -25.25
C PHE A 555 -7.76 -25.93 -25.11
N MET A 556 -9.03 -25.80 -25.50
CA MET A 556 -9.99 -26.89 -25.46
C MET A 556 -9.67 -28.02 -26.45
N GLU A 557 -9.01 -27.70 -27.57
CA GLU A 557 -8.51 -28.69 -28.55
C GLU A 557 -7.27 -29.43 -28.03
N LEU A 558 -6.37 -28.74 -27.34
CA LEU A 558 -5.14 -29.32 -26.78
C LEU A 558 -5.37 -30.16 -25.52
N TYR A 559 -6.33 -29.76 -24.68
CA TYR A 559 -6.59 -30.39 -23.39
C TYR A 559 -8.05 -30.87 -23.34
N PRO A 560 -8.32 -32.18 -23.51
CA PRO A 560 -9.66 -32.73 -23.41
C PRO A 560 -10.30 -32.47 -22.04
N LEU A 561 -11.63 -32.37 -22.00
CA LEU A 561 -12.36 -32.04 -20.76
C LEU A 561 -12.08 -33.06 -19.62
N SER A 562 -11.88 -34.33 -19.93
CA SER A 562 -11.54 -35.35 -18.93
C SER A 562 -10.20 -35.08 -18.26
N GLU A 563 -9.17 -34.73 -19.04
CA GLU A 563 -7.86 -34.32 -18.52
C GLU A 563 -8.00 -33.05 -17.68
N GLN A 564 -8.76 -32.07 -18.20
CA GLN A 564 -9.01 -30.83 -17.47
C GLN A 564 -9.64 -31.09 -16.10
N LEU A 565 -10.67 -31.93 -16.02
CA LEU A 565 -11.35 -32.25 -14.78
C LEU A 565 -10.43 -32.96 -13.78
N THR A 566 -9.66 -33.96 -14.23
CA THR A 566 -8.71 -34.67 -13.37
C THR A 566 -7.66 -33.73 -12.80
N TYR A 567 -7.05 -32.90 -13.66
CA TYR A 567 -6.04 -31.93 -13.26
C TYR A 567 -6.61 -30.87 -12.29
N ARG A 568 -7.81 -30.35 -12.55
CA ARG A 568 -8.44 -29.34 -11.68
C ARG A 568 -8.87 -29.92 -10.33
N LEU A 569 -9.33 -31.16 -10.30
CA LEU A 569 -9.63 -31.88 -9.05
C LEU A 569 -8.35 -32.15 -8.24
N SER A 570 -7.24 -32.52 -8.90
CA SER A 570 -5.95 -32.68 -8.21
C SER A 570 -5.50 -31.36 -7.62
N HIS A 571 -5.67 -30.23 -8.31
CA HIS A 571 -5.36 -28.89 -7.79
C HIS A 571 -6.17 -28.51 -6.54
N ILE A 572 -7.44 -28.92 -6.44
CA ILE A 572 -8.21 -28.75 -5.20
C ILE A 572 -7.57 -29.58 -4.08
N ALA A 573 -7.23 -30.85 -4.32
CA ALA A 573 -6.62 -31.69 -3.31
C ALA A 573 -5.25 -31.14 -2.86
N ASP A 574 -4.42 -30.70 -3.81
CA ASP A 574 -3.09 -30.14 -3.56
C ASP A 574 -3.14 -28.78 -2.83
N SER A 575 -4.25 -28.04 -2.98
CA SER A 575 -4.47 -26.76 -2.27
C SER A 575 -4.60 -26.90 -0.75
N PHE A 576 -4.81 -28.11 -0.23
CA PHE A 576 -4.75 -28.35 1.22
C PHE A 576 -3.31 -28.36 1.76
N ARG A 577 -2.30 -28.49 0.90
CA ARG A 577 -0.89 -28.26 1.26
C ARG A 577 -0.41 -29.08 2.47
N LEU A 578 -0.97 -30.27 2.69
CA LEU A 578 -0.72 -31.08 3.88
C LEU A 578 0.76 -31.44 4.05
N HIS A 579 1.51 -31.61 2.95
CA HIS A 579 2.95 -31.89 3.00
C HIS A 579 3.78 -30.76 3.64
N TYR A 580 3.36 -29.50 3.52
CA TYR A 580 4.04 -28.37 4.17
C TYR A 580 3.86 -28.37 5.70
N LEU A 581 2.83 -29.05 6.22
CA LEU A 581 2.66 -29.25 7.67
C LEU A 581 3.70 -30.22 8.23
N GLY A 582 4.21 -31.18 7.43
CA GLY A 582 5.26 -32.11 7.83
C GLY A 582 6.53 -31.39 8.26
N LEU A 583 7.06 -30.50 7.41
CA LEU A 583 8.23 -29.67 7.75
C LEU A 583 8.00 -28.82 9.01
N LEU A 584 6.81 -28.24 9.15
CA LEU A 584 6.49 -27.45 10.33
C LEU A 584 6.45 -28.30 11.61
N TYR A 585 5.95 -29.53 11.51
CA TYR A 585 5.96 -30.47 12.63
C TYR A 585 7.40 -30.86 13.01
N GLU A 586 8.23 -31.23 12.04
CA GLU A 586 9.66 -31.56 12.24
C GLU A 586 10.40 -30.41 12.94
N LEU A 587 10.29 -29.18 12.43
CA LEU A 587 10.93 -28.00 13.03
C LEU A 587 10.44 -27.71 14.46
N PHE A 588 9.16 -28.00 14.74
CA PHE A 588 8.61 -27.85 16.08
C PHE A 588 9.16 -28.91 17.04
N GLU A 589 9.26 -30.16 16.61
CA GLU A 589 9.83 -31.27 17.39
C GLU A 589 11.32 -31.06 17.68
N GLU A 590 12.08 -30.55 16.70
CA GLU A 590 13.49 -30.18 16.83
C GLU A 590 13.74 -28.94 17.72
N ASN A 591 12.68 -28.28 18.21
CA ASN A 591 12.75 -27.01 18.95
C ASN A 591 13.36 -25.84 18.15
N ASP A 592 13.43 -25.90 16.81
CA ASP A 592 13.82 -24.77 15.96
C ASP A 592 12.63 -23.83 15.70
N TYR A 593 12.16 -23.21 16.79
CA TYR A 593 11.02 -22.31 16.76
C TYR A 593 11.21 -21.12 15.81
N ARG A 594 12.46 -20.66 15.62
CA ARG A 594 12.75 -19.53 14.73
C ARG A 594 12.46 -19.90 13.27
N ARG A 595 12.95 -21.05 12.80
CA ARG A 595 12.65 -21.52 11.44
C ARG A 595 11.19 -21.90 11.30
N PHE A 596 10.61 -22.55 12.31
CA PHE A 596 9.17 -22.85 12.34
C PHE A 596 8.33 -21.58 12.08
N PHE A 597 8.57 -20.51 12.84
CA PHE A 597 7.82 -19.26 12.69
C PHE A 597 8.06 -18.58 11.35
N PHE A 598 9.28 -18.66 10.80
CA PHE A 598 9.60 -18.13 9.49
C PHE A 598 8.84 -18.88 8.37
N TYR A 599 8.90 -20.21 8.34
CA TYR A 599 8.18 -21.00 7.32
C TYR A 599 6.67 -20.88 7.47
N TRP A 600 6.14 -20.92 8.70
CA TRP A 600 4.71 -20.69 8.93
C TRP A 600 4.26 -19.34 8.37
N SER A 601 5.02 -18.28 8.67
CA SER A 601 4.75 -16.92 8.21
C SER A 601 4.73 -16.83 6.68
N ASN A 602 5.70 -17.46 6.01
CA ASN A 602 5.75 -17.52 4.55
C ASN A 602 4.58 -18.32 3.97
N TYR A 603 4.25 -19.48 4.53
CA TYR A 603 3.12 -20.27 4.05
C TYR A 603 1.79 -19.56 4.27
N GLU A 604 1.59 -18.89 5.39
CA GLU A 604 0.40 -18.05 5.61
C GLU A 604 0.34 -16.90 4.60
N PHE A 605 1.47 -16.27 4.27
CA PHE A 605 1.48 -15.23 3.24
C PHE A 605 1.14 -15.77 1.84
N PHE A 606 1.68 -16.93 1.45
CA PHE A 606 1.52 -17.47 0.09
C PHE A 606 0.24 -18.26 -0.13
N PHE A 607 -0.13 -19.14 0.80
CA PHE A 607 -1.15 -20.16 0.57
C PHE A 607 -2.41 -19.87 1.38
N PHE A 608 -3.55 -19.90 0.69
CA PHE A 608 -4.86 -19.64 1.31
C PHE A 608 -5.14 -20.53 2.50
N ILE A 609 -4.86 -21.82 2.40
CA ILE A 609 -5.23 -22.77 3.46
C ILE A 609 -4.54 -22.48 4.79
N PHE A 610 -3.28 -22.02 4.77
CA PHE A 610 -2.53 -21.68 5.97
C PHE A 610 -3.09 -20.46 6.72
N THR A 611 -3.72 -19.54 6.00
CA THR A 611 -4.43 -18.40 6.61
C THR A 611 -5.69 -18.84 7.36
N VAL A 612 -6.30 -19.94 6.90
CA VAL A 612 -7.54 -20.49 7.46
C VAL A 612 -7.26 -21.51 8.56
N TYR A 613 -6.20 -22.32 8.46
CA TYR A 613 -5.88 -23.37 9.44
C TYR A 613 -5.75 -22.85 10.87
N SER A 614 -5.01 -21.75 11.09
CA SER A 614 -4.91 -21.18 12.44
C SER A 614 -6.29 -20.81 13.00
N LEU A 615 -7.13 -20.14 12.21
CA LEU A 615 -8.43 -19.70 12.66
C LEU A 615 -9.40 -20.86 12.86
N LEU A 616 -9.36 -21.91 12.03
CA LEU A 616 -10.14 -23.13 12.24
C LEU A 616 -9.72 -23.88 13.50
N PHE A 617 -8.43 -23.99 13.76
CA PHE A 617 -7.91 -24.59 14.99
C PHE A 617 -8.41 -23.86 16.23
N PHE A 618 -8.30 -22.53 16.24
CA PHE A 618 -8.80 -21.72 17.35
C PHE A 618 -10.33 -21.73 17.47
N LEU A 619 -11.05 -21.87 16.35
CA LEU A 619 -12.50 -22.09 16.36
C LEU A 619 -12.87 -23.43 17.00
N LEU A 620 -12.16 -24.51 16.67
CA LEU A 620 -12.37 -25.82 17.27
C LEU A 620 -12.13 -25.78 18.78
N ILE A 621 -11.00 -25.22 19.23
CA ILE A 621 -10.71 -24.99 20.66
C ILE A 621 -11.84 -24.20 21.30
N SER A 622 -12.28 -23.13 20.64
CA SER A 622 -13.32 -22.25 21.16
C SER A 622 -14.66 -22.96 21.35
N ILE A 623 -15.03 -23.87 20.44
CA ILE A 623 -16.25 -24.67 20.52
C ILE A 623 -16.13 -25.71 21.65
N LEU A 624 -15.03 -26.46 21.70
CA LEU A 624 -14.78 -27.49 22.71
C LEU A 624 -14.72 -26.89 24.12
N GLY A 625 -14.01 -25.78 24.31
CA GLY A 625 -13.93 -25.10 25.61
C GLY A 625 -15.26 -24.51 26.06
N SER A 626 -16.08 -24.00 25.13
CA SER A 626 -17.44 -23.57 25.46
C SER A 626 -18.32 -24.74 25.88
N PHE A 627 -18.19 -25.89 25.22
CA PHE A 627 -18.91 -27.11 25.59
C PHE A 627 -18.52 -27.58 27.00
N LEU A 628 -17.22 -27.70 27.27
CA LEU A 628 -16.69 -28.11 28.59
C LEU A 628 -17.09 -27.13 29.71
N SER A 629 -17.02 -25.82 29.46
CA SER A 629 -17.43 -24.82 30.46
C SER A 629 -18.91 -24.91 30.81
N ASN A 630 -19.76 -25.24 29.84
CA ASN A 630 -21.20 -25.44 30.08
C ASN A 630 -21.45 -26.75 30.86
N MET A 631 -20.70 -27.81 30.54
CA MET A 631 -20.76 -29.08 31.29
C MET A 631 -20.35 -28.90 32.75
N LEU A 632 -19.23 -28.22 33.02
CA LEU A 632 -18.74 -27.98 34.38
C LEU A 632 -19.66 -27.07 35.21
N LYS A 633 -20.38 -26.15 34.57
CA LYS A 633 -21.39 -25.31 35.26
C LYS A 633 -22.66 -26.08 35.60
N SER A 634 -23.00 -27.12 34.84
CA SER A 634 -24.12 -28.02 35.12
C SER A 634 -23.94 -28.76 36.45
N ASP A 635 -22.71 -29.17 36.79
CA ASP A 635 -22.43 -29.97 37.99
C ASP A 635 -22.33 -29.19 39.31
N THR A 636 -22.36 -27.85 39.29
CA THR A 636 -22.24 -27.02 40.51
C THR A 636 -23.57 -26.73 41.23
N GLY A 637 -24.65 -27.46 40.90
CA GLY A 637 -25.89 -27.52 41.72
C GLY A 637 -26.68 -26.22 41.90
N LYS A 638 -26.25 -25.10 41.29
CA LYS A 638 -26.91 -23.78 41.36
C LYS A 638 -27.21 -23.20 39.98
N SER A 639 -27.48 -24.06 39.00
CA SER A 639 -28.12 -23.62 37.77
C SER A 639 -29.58 -24.06 37.83
N LYS A 640 -30.49 -23.09 38.05
CA LYS A 640 -31.83 -23.17 37.49
C LYS A 640 -31.62 -23.35 35.99
N ILE A 641 -31.62 -24.60 35.53
CA ILE A 641 -31.92 -24.86 34.13
C ILE A 641 -33.38 -24.43 33.99
N SER A 642 -33.60 -23.15 33.70
CA SER A 642 -34.78 -22.77 32.94
C SER A 642 -34.61 -23.44 31.59
N VAL A 643 -34.99 -24.72 31.54
CA VAL A 643 -35.38 -25.37 30.31
C VAL A 643 -36.57 -24.54 29.86
N ASN A 644 -36.31 -23.54 29.01
CA ASN A 644 -37.35 -23.01 28.14
C ASN A 644 -37.66 -24.15 27.16
N THR A 645 -38.42 -25.14 27.64
CA THR A 645 -39.24 -26.07 26.86
C THR A 645 -40.42 -25.30 26.28
N SER A 646 -40.11 -24.26 25.50
CA SER A 646 -40.99 -23.86 24.42
C SER A 646 -40.28 -24.28 23.14
N GLY A 647 -40.80 -25.34 22.53
CA GLY A 647 -40.39 -25.87 21.23
C GLY A 647 -40.54 -24.85 20.11
N THR A 648 -39.70 -23.82 20.13
CA THR A 648 -39.44 -22.96 18.99
C THR A 648 -38.13 -23.45 18.41
N CYS A 649 -38.20 -24.08 17.22
CA CYS A 649 -37.02 -24.31 16.38
C CYS A 649 -36.11 -23.09 16.49
N ASN A 650 -34.86 -23.29 16.89
CA ASN A 650 -33.84 -22.24 17.00
C ASN A 650 -33.86 -21.37 15.73
N VAL A 651 -34.61 -20.26 15.76
CA VAL A 651 -34.67 -19.32 14.64
C VAL A 651 -33.31 -18.67 14.63
N ILE A 652 -32.40 -19.21 13.81
CA ILE A 652 -31.07 -18.66 13.61
C ILE A 652 -31.26 -17.17 13.31
N ASN A 653 -30.71 -16.31 14.18
CA ASN A 653 -30.77 -14.86 14.01
C ASN A 653 -30.45 -14.53 12.54
N PRO A 654 -31.28 -13.73 11.84
CA PRO A 654 -31.12 -13.46 10.41
C PRO A 654 -29.71 -12.94 10.06
N LYS A 655 -29.05 -12.22 10.97
CA LYS A 655 -27.66 -11.76 10.79
C LYS A 655 -26.64 -12.89 10.85
N THR A 656 -26.89 -13.90 11.67
CA THR A 656 -26.08 -15.12 11.72
C THR A 656 -26.22 -15.92 10.44
N LYS A 657 -27.45 -16.10 9.94
CA LYS A 657 -27.70 -16.75 8.65
C LYS A 657 -27.02 -16.01 7.52
N GLU A 658 -27.13 -14.67 7.50
CA GLU A 658 -26.47 -13.82 6.51
C GLU A 658 -24.94 -13.99 6.52
N MET A 659 -24.31 -14.04 7.70
CA MET A 659 -22.87 -14.27 7.83
C MET A 659 -22.47 -15.64 7.29
N TYR A 660 -23.20 -16.72 7.62
CA TYR A 660 -22.91 -18.05 7.08
C TYR A 660 -23.02 -18.11 5.56
N ILE A 661 -24.03 -17.43 4.99
CA ILE A 661 -24.15 -17.32 3.54
C ILE A 661 -22.94 -16.60 2.95
N LEU A 662 -22.53 -15.45 3.51
CA LEU A 662 -21.35 -14.72 3.03
C LEU A 662 -20.06 -15.56 3.10
N THR A 663 -19.86 -16.30 4.19
CA THR A 663 -18.73 -17.23 4.31
C THR A 663 -18.80 -18.31 3.25
N GLY A 664 -19.96 -18.94 3.06
CA GLY A 664 -20.16 -19.97 2.03
C GLY A 664 -19.91 -19.46 0.62
N LEU A 665 -20.45 -18.29 0.27
CA LEU A 665 -20.20 -17.63 -1.02
C LEU A 665 -18.71 -17.32 -1.22
N SER A 666 -18.02 -16.91 -0.16
CA SER A 666 -16.59 -16.60 -0.21
C SER A 666 -15.75 -17.85 -0.44
N VAL A 667 -16.06 -18.95 0.27
CA VAL A 667 -15.42 -20.26 0.11
C VAL A 667 -15.68 -20.82 -1.29
N ILE A 668 -16.92 -20.75 -1.78
CA ILE A 668 -17.29 -21.16 -3.15
C ILE A 668 -16.49 -20.37 -4.19
N THR A 669 -16.34 -19.06 -3.98
CA THR A 669 -15.55 -18.22 -4.89
C THR A 669 -14.10 -18.67 -4.93
N ILE A 670 -13.46 -18.86 -3.78
CA ILE A 670 -12.03 -19.23 -3.70
C ILE A 670 -11.78 -20.61 -4.30
N TYR A 671 -12.51 -21.64 -3.85
CA TYR A 671 -12.35 -22.99 -4.40
C TYR A 671 -12.81 -23.10 -5.85
N GLY A 672 -13.80 -22.31 -6.28
CA GLY A 672 -14.17 -22.19 -7.68
C GLY A 672 -13.04 -21.64 -8.54
N LEU A 673 -12.29 -20.66 -8.05
CA LEU A 673 -11.11 -20.14 -8.75
C LEU A 673 -9.96 -21.14 -8.78
N ILE A 674 -9.68 -21.83 -7.66
CA ILE A 674 -8.70 -22.92 -7.59
C ILE A 674 -9.07 -24.03 -8.58
N PHE A 675 -10.35 -24.38 -8.66
CA PHE A 675 -10.85 -25.37 -9.61
C PHE A 675 -10.70 -24.90 -11.06
N LEU A 676 -10.96 -23.63 -11.37
CA LEU A 676 -10.84 -23.13 -12.74
C LEU A 676 -9.39 -22.98 -13.20
N TYR A 677 -8.47 -22.82 -12.24
CA TYR A 677 -7.04 -22.65 -12.48
C TYR A 677 -6.45 -23.82 -13.28
N TYR A 678 -5.61 -23.49 -14.26
CA TYR A 678 -4.95 -24.46 -15.15
C TYR A 678 -3.53 -23.99 -15.55
N GLY A 679 -2.89 -23.17 -14.71
CA GLY A 679 -1.54 -22.69 -14.93
C GLY A 679 -0.47 -23.60 -14.32
N GLN A 680 0.80 -23.29 -14.58
CA GLN A 680 1.93 -24.04 -14.01
C GLN A 680 2.25 -23.67 -12.55
N ASP A 681 1.87 -22.46 -12.12
CA ASP A 681 2.08 -22.01 -10.74
C ASP A 681 1.05 -22.63 -9.78
N PHE A 682 1.24 -22.49 -8.47
CA PHE A 682 0.29 -22.98 -7.47
C PHE A 682 -1.10 -22.32 -7.61
N SER A 683 -2.17 -23.12 -7.53
CA SER A 683 -3.56 -22.67 -7.72
C SER A 683 -4.14 -21.85 -6.56
N ASP A 684 -3.63 -22.00 -5.34
CA ASP A 684 -4.16 -21.46 -4.08
C ASP A 684 -3.37 -20.27 -3.54
N ILE A 685 -2.66 -19.59 -4.44
CA ILE A 685 -1.85 -18.44 -4.12
C ILE A 685 -2.74 -17.27 -3.66
N ASN A 686 -2.66 -16.94 -2.37
CA ASN A 686 -3.36 -15.83 -1.71
C ASN A 686 -3.26 -14.51 -2.48
N HIS A 687 -2.12 -14.31 -3.10
CA HIS A 687 -1.80 -13.06 -3.74
C HIS A 687 -2.39 -12.93 -5.15
N VAL A 688 -3.02 -13.98 -5.69
CA VAL A 688 -3.79 -13.93 -6.95
C VAL A 688 -5.30 -13.85 -6.66
N MET A 689 -5.71 -14.23 -5.45
CA MET A 689 -7.12 -14.34 -5.05
C MET A 689 -7.83 -12.99 -4.82
N PRO A 690 -9.18 -12.96 -4.95
CA PRO A 690 -9.99 -11.78 -4.63
C PRO A 690 -9.87 -11.41 -3.16
N TYR A 691 -9.16 -10.32 -2.89
CA TYR A 691 -8.75 -9.94 -1.54
C TYR A 691 -9.94 -9.56 -0.64
N GLY A 692 -10.95 -8.90 -1.20
CA GLY A 692 -12.20 -8.62 -0.46
C GLY A 692 -12.87 -9.89 0.06
N THR A 693 -12.86 -10.95 -0.75
CA THR A 693 -13.39 -12.28 -0.39
C THR A 693 -12.54 -12.95 0.70
N LEU A 694 -11.21 -12.88 0.59
CA LEU A 694 -10.32 -13.43 1.61
C LEU A 694 -10.53 -12.78 2.98
N ILE A 695 -10.64 -11.44 3.02
CA ILE A 695 -10.91 -10.72 4.26
C ILE A 695 -12.27 -11.10 4.86
N LEU A 696 -13.30 -11.37 4.04
CA LEU A 696 -14.59 -11.84 4.54
C LEU A 696 -14.49 -13.20 5.24
N VAL A 697 -13.76 -14.16 4.67
CA VAL A 697 -13.56 -15.48 5.30
C VAL A 697 -12.90 -15.31 6.66
N HIS A 698 -11.81 -14.55 6.73
CA HIS A 698 -11.08 -14.32 7.97
C HIS A 698 -11.93 -13.62 9.03
N MET A 699 -12.60 -12.54 8.63
CA MET A 699 -13.49 -11.79 9.50
C MET A 699 -14.62 -12.67 10.01
N ALA A 700 -15.19 -13.54 9.17
CA ALA A 700 -16.24 -14.45 9.57
C ALA A 700 -15.76 -15.50 10.58
N LEU A 701 -14.58 -16.10 10.38
CA LEU A 701 -13.99 -17.03 11.33
C LEU A 701 -13.69 -16.37 12.68
N ILE A 702 -13.06 -15.18 12.68
CA ILE A 702 -12.84 -14.39 13.90
C ILE A 702 -14.17 -14.08 14.60
N THR A 703 -15.21 -13.74 13.83
CA THR A 703 -16.56 -13.47 14.37
C THR A 703 -17.18 -14.71 14.99
N LEU A 704 -17.02 -15.89 14.37
CA LEU A 704 -17.50 -17.16 14.91
C LEU A 704 -16.80 -17.51 16.22
N ILE A 705 -15.49 -17.31 16.31
CA ILE A 705 -14.74 -17.54 17.54
C ILE A 705 -15.21 -16.58 18.63
N ALA A 706 -15.32 -15.28 18.33
CA ALA A 706 -15.78 -14.28 19.29
C ALA A 706 -17.21 -14.53 19.82
N ARG A 707 -18.06 -15.22 19.04
CA ARG A 707 -19.44 -15.55 19.41
C ARG A 707 -19.56 -16.63 20.48
N THR A 708 -18.51 -17.40 20.75
CA THR A 708 -18.49 -18.32 21.91
C THR A 708 -18.34 -17.58 23.25
N GLY A 709 -18.31 -16.24 23.22
CA GLY A 709 -18.34 -15.40 24.40
C GLY A 709 -16.95 -15.18 25.00
N ARG A 710 -16.86 -15.17 26.35
CA ARG A 710 -15.61 -14.83 27.05
C ARG A 710 -14.46 -15.78 26.69
N PHE A 711 -14.75 -17.05 26.50
CA PHE A 711 -13.76 -18.05 26.11
C PHE A 711 -13.18 -17.76 24.72
N GLY A 712 -14.03 -17.49 23.73
CA GLY A 712 -13.59 -17.09 22.40
C GLY A 712 -12.71 -15.84 22.39
N TYR A 713 -13.02 -14.83 23.22
CA TYR A 713 -12.15 -13.67 23.36
C TYR A 713 -10.79 -14.03 24.00
N ALA A 714 -10.73 -14.96 24.96
CA ALA A 714 -9.48 -15.42 25.54
C ALA A 714 -8.62 -16.15 24.49
N VAL A 715 -9.26 -17.01 23.70
CA VAL A 715 -8.64 -17.69 22.55
C VAL A 715 -8.11 -16.68 21.53
N MET A 716 -8.87 -15.64 21.20
CA MET A 716 -8.41 -14.57 20.31
C MET A 716 -7.25 -13.77 20.90
N THR A 717 -7.20 -13.56 22.21
CA THR A 717 -6.04 -12.94 22.87
C THR A 717 -4.80 -13.82 22.71
N LEU A 718 -4.93 -15.14 22.91
CA LEU A 718 -3.83 -16.09 22.71
C LEU A 718 -3.34 -16.06 21.25
N TYR A 719 -4.27 -16.08 20.28
CA TYR A 719 -3.92 -15.95 18.87
C TYR A 719 -3.24 -14.61 18.56
N MET A 720 -3.68 -13.51 19.17
CA MET A 720 -3.04 -12.20 19.03
C MET A 720 -1.60 -12.19 19.57
N VAL A 721 -1.37 -12.82 20.73
CA VAL A 721 -0.03 -12.96 21.31
C VAL A 721 0.86 -13.81 20.40
N PHE A 722 0.34 -14.94 19.93
CA PHE A 722 1.04 -15.83 19.00
C PHE A 722 1.45 -15.10 17.70
N THR A 723 0.51 -14.40 17.06
CA THR A 723 0.76 -13.67 15.81
C THR A 723 1.72 -12.50 16.03
N SER A 724 1.58 -11.77 17.14
CA SER A 724 2.50 -10.68 17.49
C SER A 724 3.91 -11.20 17.73
N TYR A 725 4.06 -12.24 18.56
CA TYR A 725 5.35 -12.85 18.85
C TYR A 725 6.05 -13.29 17.57
N ARG A 726 5.33 -14.00 16.70
CA ARG A 726 5.81 -14.44 15.39
C ARG A 726 6.28 -13.29 14.49
N LEU A 727 5.54 -12.18 14.44
CA LEU A 727 5.91 -11.02 13.61
C LEU A 727 7.18 -10.31 14.12
N PHE A 728 7.43 -10.33 15.44
CA PHE A 728 8.55 -9.60 16.06
C PHE A 728 9.75 -10.49 16.45
N SER A 729 9.62 -11.82 16.40
CA SER A 729 10.69 -12.77 16.70
C SER A 729 11.62 -13.07 15.52
N ILE A 730 11.20 -12.73 14.30
CA ILE A 730 12.05 -12.82 13.10
C ILE A 730 12.95 -11.57 13.07
N PRO A 731 14.30 -11.71 13.13
CA PRO A 731 15.18 -10.55 13.27
C PRO A 731 15.06 -9.58 12.08
N PHE A 732 14.86 -8.31 12.42
CA PHE A 732 14.65 -7.19 11.48
C PHE A 732 15.89 -6.75 10.74
#